data_AF-A0AAD7A956-F1
#
_entry.id   AF-A0AAD7A956-F1
#
_cell.length_a   1.000
_cell.length_b   1.000
_cell.length_c   1.000
_cell.angle_alpha   90.00
_cell.angle_beta   90.00
_cell.angle_gamma   90.00
#
_symmetry.space_group_name_H-M   'P 1'
#
loop_
_entity.id
_entity.type
_entity.pdbx_description
1 polymer ?
#
loop_
_entity_poly.entity_id
_entity_poly.type
_entity_poly.pdbx_seq_one_letter_code
_entity_poly.pdbx_strand_id
1 'polypeptide(L)'
;MARYRVGVDVGGTNTDAAIIDITKTSNPTTRGVRASHKLKTTTNVTDGIEAAVRKVIADAGVDPQNGEVLSLTIGTTHFINAVVQADARKLSKVAVIRLAAPYTFEHPPFVDFPPHLKSLMDGHTAIINGGLQIDGRAINEIDKAEVIEQAKQIKSKGLKDIVLIGVFSPLDVSGKNEYLARDLLLHELGPEVNIVCSRDVAQVGFIERENASILNASIGAFARRTIRRFENAMKRLGLACPLYLTQNDGTLTSAADAAKLPIRTFSSGATNSMRGASFLAGIDLKKEEGVAKSFLVVDVGGTTTDIGVLLPSGFPRQAAAFIEVAGVRTNFSMPDINSIGLGGGSRVRQDGSGRVTVGPDSIGHQLTSDAKIFGGQTLTATDIAVRFGAGGIGDATKVADISNEVVTKARMVTTKLLENAVDRMKTSPEDCTVLLVGGGSILVPRQLKGVQEVIIPPFHDVANAVGAAIAKVSGDVDTIEIVQSQQLSEILKRLKTLALSKAVAAGADLASVSITEINILPVQYVTNQATRIIVKAIGELGVPSDYTPPEINTVYQSDLEEEPEPTQETILPGSDGATGIDYLSYRPKIVDNEWILSETDLFFIQEGCGVLGTGGGGNPYPTYLKARQILREGKTIRIVDHSSLADDAVLTRGGFMGSPSVGSERLTAGADIMEAGKELAKFCGVSSFAATLCDEIGGSNGMQSLVMAGLYAIPAFDGDLMGRAYPKLNQVLPAVYDRPNALIPCALCDGDDNVILLTKVKNEHMVETLMRTITTEMGSSAALCCPPLAVSDARDYGVPRTHSQAWRIGKAISICRQTSNMKAIPDAILELQNGICLFVGKIVNCSREVRAGFTWGEIRIAQLRDEELEAPSVAVAPDHHMVIPFQNENLCAYIEEEDGSRTLAAIVPDLISVLDSQSGSNLGSQDYSYGLRVTVIAMAGSPLWRSDVGLRAGGPAAFGFEHSFTPIGEYITPRSVIDEYR
;
A
#
# COMPACT_ATOMS: atom_id res chain seq x y z
N MET A 1 40.65 -20.16 9.03
CA MET A 1 40.76 -19.98 7.56
C MET A 1 39.93 -18.76 7.19
N ALA A 2 40.37 -18.00 6.19
CA ALA A 2 39.57 -16.89 5.67
C ALA A 2 38.26 -17.45 5.07
N ARG A 3 37.18 -16.69 5.20
CA ARG A 3 35.85 -17.08 4.71
C ARG A 3 35.26 -15.86 4.02
N TYR A 4 34.87 -16.02 2.77
CA TYR A 4 34.46 -14.90 1.93
C TYR A 4 32.99 -14.97 1.55
N ARG A 5 32.33 -13.82 1.48
CA ARG A 5 31.03 -13.65 0.82
C ARG A 5 31.18 -12.63 -0.30
N VAL A 6 30.56 -12.91 -1.43
CA VAL A 6 30.51 -11.98 -2.57
C VAL A 6 29.10 -11.44 -2.70
N GLY A 7 28.97 -10.12 -2.75
CA GLY A 7 27.71 -9.44 -3.01
C GLY A 7 27.81 -8.67 -4.32
N VAL A 8 26.73 -8.69 -5.09
CA VAL A 8 26.59 -7.97 -6.34
C VAL A 8 25.25 -7.24 -6.33
N ASP A 9 25.24 -5.98 -6.75
CA ASP A 9 24.01 -5.23 -6.96
C ASP A 9 23.94 -4.71 -8.39
N VAL A 10 22.87 -5.07 -9.10
CA VAL A 10 22.64 -4.70 -10.49
C VAL A 10 21.58 -3.61 -10.55
N GLY A 11 22.05 -2.37 -10.70
CA GLY A 11 21.22 -1.20 -10.94
C GLY A 11 21.07 -0.85 -12.42
N GLY A 12 20.28 0.18 -12.71
CA GLY A 12 20.08 0.67 -14.09
C GLY A 12 21.28 1.40 -14.70
N THR A 13 22.25 1.85 -13.87
CA THR A 13 23.44 2.58 -14.34
C THR A 13 24.73 1.79 -14.16
N ASN A 14 24.93 1.18 -12.99
CA ASN A 14 26.12 0.40 -12.67
C ASN A 14 25.75 -0.98 -12.08
N THR A 15 26.67 -1.92 -12.30
CA THR A 15 26.78 -3.20 -11.60
C THR A 15 27.92 -3.09 -10.59
N ASP A 16 27.58 -3.18 -9.31
CA ASP A 16 28.51 -3.05 -8.20
C ASP A 16 28.80 -4.42 -7.59
N ALA A 17 30.05 -4.72 -7.26
CA ALA A 17 30.45 -5.96 -6.63
C ALA A 17 31.40 -5.72 -5.45
N ALA A 18 31.29 -6.53 -4.40
CA ALA A 18 32.17 -6.49 -3.23
C ALA A 18 32.44 -7.91 -2.71
N ILE A 19 33.66 -8.15 -2.23
CA ILE A 19 34.05 -9.39 -1.56
C ILE A 19 34.48 -9.09 -0.12
N ILE A 20 33.86 -9.79 0.83
CA ILE A 20 33.99 -9.54 2.27
C ILE A 20 34.54 -10.77 2.98
N ASP A 21 35.62 -10.58 3.73
CA ASP A 21 36.16 -11.54 4.69
C ASP A 21 35.35 -11.48 6.00
N ILE A 22 34.45 -12.45 6.19
CA ILE A 22 33.51 -12.44 7.32
C ILE A 22 34.20 -12.60 8.67
N THR A 23 35.48 -13.02 8.69
CA THR A 23 36.28 -13.14 9.92
C THR A 23 36.87 -11.81 10.38
N LYS A 24 36.82 -10.77 9.54
CA LYS A 24 37.42 -9.45 9.77
C LYS A 24 36.39 -8.32 9.83
N THR A 25 35.11 -8.65 10.02
CA THR A 25 34.01 -7.68 10.06
C THR A 25 34.09 -6.74 11.25
N SER A 26 34.83 -7.09 12.31
CA SER A 26 35.11 -6.22 13.46
C SER A 26 36.16 -5.14 13.19
N ASN A 27 36.85 -5.15 12.04
CA ASN A 27 37.83 -4.12 11.70
C ASN A 27 37.15 -2.77 11.41
N PRO A 28 37.38 -1.71 12.20
CA PRO A 28 36.63 -0.45 12.09
C PRO A 28 36.86 0.32 10.78
N THR A 29 37.94 0.06 10.06
CA THR A 29 38.29 0.77 8.83
C THR A 29 37.79 0.05 7.59
N THR A 30 37.97 -1.28 7.52
CA THR A 30 37.65 -2.04 6.31
C THR A 30 36.34 -2.82 6.41
N ARG A 31 35.89 -3.13 7.63
CA ARG A 31 34.72 -3.98 7.90
C ARG A 31 34.74 -5.32 7.16
N GLY A 32 35.94 -5.82 6.87
CA GLY A 32 36.16 -7.07 6.14
C GLY A 32 36.13 -6.95 4.62
N VAL A 33 35.78 -5.79 4.04
CA VAL A 33 35.84 -5.56 2.58
C VAL A 33 37.28 -5.72 2.10
N ARG A 34 37.51 -6.68 1.20
CA ARG A 34 38.84 -6.97 0.62
C ARG A 34 39.05 -6.32 -0.72
N ALA A 35 38.03 -6.36 -1.57
CA ALA A 35 38.01 -5.69 -2.85
C ALA A 35 36.57 -5.29 -3.20
N SER A 36 36.44 -4.26 -4.02
CA SER A 36 35.16 -3.84 -4.61
C SER A 36 35.39 -3.34 -6.03
N HIS A 37 34.36 -3.42 -6.86
CA HIS A 37 34.42 -3.00 -8.25
C HIS A 37 33.07 -2.43 -8.68
N LYS A 38 33.11 -1.37 -9.48
CA LYS A 38 31.95 -0.71 -10.09
C LYS A 38 32.13 -0.73 -11.60
N LEU A 39 31.19 -1.37 -12.29
CA LEU A 39 31.18 -1.52 -13.73
C LEU A 39 29.91 -0.88 -14.30
N LYS A 40 29.97 -0.27 -15.48
CA LYS A 40 28.75 0.22 -16.16
C LYS A 40 27.83 -0.96 -16.48
N THR A 41 26.53 -0.84 -16.19
CA THR A 41 25.57 -1.91 -16.48
C THR A 41 25.54 -2.19 -17.98
N THR A 42 25.76 -3.44 -18.36
CA THR A 42 25.75 -3.93 -19.74
C THR A 42 24.34 -4.31 -20.18
N THR A 43 24.09 -4.31 -21.49
CA THR A 43 22.82 -4.84 -22.05
C THR A 43 22.63 -6.31 -21.68
N ASN A 44 23.70 -7.11 -21.76
CA ASN A 44 23.75 -8.45 -21.18
C ASN A 44 24.21 -8.38 -19.72
N VAL A 45 23.24 -8.37 -18.81
CA VAL A 45 23.43 -8.30 -17.36
C VAL A 45 24.34 -9.41 -16.82
N THR A 46 24.17 -10.61 -17.35
CA THR A 46 24.92 -11.79 -16.91
C THR A 46 26.41 -11.62 -17.14
N ASP A 47 26.79 -11.05 -18.29
CA ASP A 47 28.19 -10.76 -18.61
C ASP A 47 28.76 -9.67 -17.69
N GLY A 48 27.95 -8.66 -17.36
CA GLY A 48 28.32 -7.61 -16.41
C GLY A 48 28.58 -8.13 -15.01
N ILE A 49 27.71 -9.02 -14.51
CA ILE A 49 27.92 -9.72 -13.23
C ILE A 49 29.18 -10.57 -13.27
N GLU A 50 29.38 -11.34 -14.35
CA GLU A 50 30.55 -12.19 -14.50
C GLU A 50 31.85 -11.38 -14.47
N ALA A 51 31.90 -10.28 -15.21
CA ALA A 51 33.05 -9.38 -15.23
C ALA A 51 33.31 -8.75 -13.86
N ALA A 52 32.26 -8.27 -13.17
CA ALA A 52 32.39 -7.63 -11.87
C ALA A 52 32.89 -8.62 -10.80
N VAL A 53 32.31 -9.83 -10.75
CA VAL A 53 32.72 -10.88 -9.80
C VAL A 53 34.14 -11.36 -10.07
N ARG A 54 34.50 -11.59 -11.35
CA ARG A 54 35.87 -11.97 -11.74
C ARG A 54 36.89 -10.95 -11.26
N LYS A 55 36.57 -9.66 -11.40
CA LYS A 55 37.46 -8.56 -11.01
C LYS A 55 37.68 -8.50 -9.51
N VAL A 56 36.62 -8.58 -8.69
CA VAL A 56 36.78 -8.52 -7.22
C VAL A 56 37.47 -9.76 -6.64
N ILE A 57 37.26 -10.94 -7.22
CA ILE A 57 37.97 -12.17 -6.82
C ILE A 57 39.47 -12.03 -7.10
N ALA A 58 39.81 -11.55 -8.31
CA ALA A 58 41.21 -11.34 -8.70
C ALA A 58 41.89 -10.27 -7.84
N ASP A 59 41.24 -9.13 -7.61
CA ASP A 59 41.78 -8.03 -6.82
C ASP A 59 41.93 -8.40 -5.32
N ALA A 60 41.09 -9.29 -4.80
CA ALA A 60 41.21 -9.82 -3.45
C ALA A 60 42.26 -10.94 -3.31
N GLY A 61 42.81 -11.45 -4.42
CA GLY A 61 43.77 -12.55 -4.42
C GLY A 61 43.17 -13.88 -3.94
N VAL A 62 41.87 -14.09 -4.18
CA VAL A 62 41.16 -15.30 -3.76
C VAL A 62 41.10 -16.29 -4.93
N ASP A 63 41.43 -17.55 -4.68
CA ASP A 63 41.20 -18.63 -5.65
C ASP A 63 39.78 -19.17 -5.47
N PRO A 64 38.88 -19.03 -6.46
CA PRO A 64 37.50 -19.50 -6.36
C PRO A 64 37.39 -21.03 -6.17
N GLN A 65 38.42 -21.81 -6.51
CA GLN A 65 38.42 -23.27 -6.40
C GLN A 65 38.76 -23.77 -4.99
N ASN A 66 39.30 -22.93 -4.11
CA ASN A 66 39.73 -23.34 -2.76
C ASN A 66 38.57 -23.50 -1.76
N GLY A 67 37.32 -23.28 -2.19
CA GLY A 67 36.14 -23.42 -1.33
C GLY A 67 36.02 -22.34 -0.23
N GLU A 68 36.82 -21.26 -0.30
CA GLU A 68 36.81 -20.18 0.68
C GLU A 68 35.64 -19.19 0.47
N VAL A 69 35.05 -19.17 -0.73
CA VAL A 69 33.86 -18.36 -1.05
C VAL A 69 32.61 -19.14 -0.61
N LEU A 70 31.90 -18.61 0.38
CA LEU A 70 30.77 -19.27 1.03
C LEU A 70 29.44 -19.06 0.31
N SER A 71 29.28 -17.94 -0.38
CA SER A 71 28.04 -17.59 -1.09
C SER A 71 28.27 -16.45 -2.08
N LEU A 72 27.47 -16.44 -3.15
CA LEU A 72 27.25 -15.27 -4.00
C LEU A 72 25.82 -14.76 -3.78
N THR A 73 25.68 -13.47 -3.52
CA THR A 73 24.38 -12.81 -3.37
C THR A 73 24.19 -11.76 -4.45
N ILE A 74 23.03 -11.74 -5.10
CA ILE A 74 22.69 -10.77 -6.15
C ILE A 74 21.44 -9.96 -5.75
N GLY A 75 21.59 -8.63 -5.66
CA GLY A 75 20.49 -7.68 -5.75
C GLY A 75 20.25 -7.29 -7.20
N THR A 76 19.00 -7.19 -7.64
CA THR A 76 18.68 -6.85 -9.03
C THR A 76 17.35 -6.12 -9.16
N THR A 77 17.35 -5.04 -9.94
CA THR A 77 16.13 -4.28 -10.30
C THR A 77 15.49 -4.79 -11.61
N HIS A 78 16.01 -5.86 -12.20
CA HIS A 78 15.58 -6.32 -13.52
C HIS A 78 14.13 -6.79 -13.58
N PHE A 79 13.62 -7.40 -12.50
CA PHE A 79 12.26 -7.93 -12.50
C PHE A 79 11.20 -6.84 -12.36
N ILE A 80 11.42 -5.85 -11.48
CA ILE A 80 10.49 -4.71 -11.35
C ILE A 80 10.44 -3.89 -12.64
N ASN A 81 11.57 -3.69 -13.30
CA ASN A 81 11.64 -2.93 -14.55
C ASN A 81 10.83 -3.59 -15.68
N ALA A 82 10.74 -4.93 -15.72
CA ALA A 82 9.91 -5.62 -16.71
C ALA A 82 8.41 -5.27 -16.57
N VAL A 83 7.93 -5.12 -15.33
CA VAL A 83 6.55 -4.73 -15.03
C VAL A 83 6.34 -3.24 -15.28
N VAL A 84 7.21 -2.38 -14.76
CA VAL A 84 7.13 -0.91 -14.91
C VAL A 84 7.19 -0.48 -16.38
N GLN A 85 8.00 -1.15 -17.20
CA GLN A 85 8.12 -0.87 -18.63
C GLN A 85 7.05 -1.57 -19.48
N ALA A 86 6.17 -2.38 -18.86
CA ALA A 86 5.17 -3.18 -19.54
C ALA A 86 5.77 -3.98 -20.73
N ASP A 87 6.93 -4.64 -20.52
CA ASP A 87 7.66 -5.31 -21.61
C ASP A 87 6.98 -6.64 -21.98
N ALA A 88 6.23 -6.63 -23.09
CA ALA A 88 5.48 -7.78 -23.60
C ALA A 88 6.34 -9.04 -23.84
N ARG A 89 7.66 -8.92 -23.97
CA ARG A 89 8.58 -10.06 -24.16
C ARG A 89 8.95 -10.75 -22.84
N LYS A 90 8.75 -10.07 -21.71
CA LYS A 90 9.11 -10.52 -20.37
C LYS A 90 7.90 -10.88 -19.51
N LEU A 91 6.70 -10.53 -19.96
CA LEU A 91 5.44 -10.74 -19.26
C LEU A 91 4.61 -11.81 -19.99
N SER A 92 4.27 -12.88 -19.28
CA SER A 92 3.37 -13.94 -19.75
C SER A 92 1.90 -13.57 -19.52
N LYS A 93 1.02 -14.12 -20.38
CA LYS A 93 -0.42 -14.21 -20.08
C LYS A 93 -0.67 -15.21 -18.96
N VAL A 94 -1.61 -14.87 -18.08
CA VAL A 94 -1.95 -15.62 -16.87
C VAL A 94 -3.41 -16.05 -16.91
N ALA A 95 -3.68 -17.30 -16.51
CA ALA A 95 -5.02 -17.75 -16.15
C ALA A 95 -5.28 -17.51 -14.66
N VAL A 96 -6.36 -16.83 -14.30
CA VAL A 96 -6.72 -16.53 -12.90
C VAL A 96 -7.99 -17.29 -12.55
N ILE A 97 -7.92 -18.20 -11.57
CA ILE A 97 -9.06 -18.94 -11.05
C ILE A 97 -9.29 -18.51 -9.61
N ARG A 98 -10.46 -17.94 -9.33
CA ARG A 98 -10.90 -17.62 -7.97
C ARG A 98 -11.69 -18.76 -7.36
N LEU A 99 -11.30 -19.18 -6.16
CA LEU A 99 -12.04 -20.08 -5.27
C LEU A 99 -12.85 -19.20 -4.33
N ALA A 100 -13.98 -18.70 -4.83
CA ALA A 100 -14.67 -17.59 -4.19
C ALA A 100 -16.19 -17.59 -4.36
N ALA A 101 -16.76 -18.44 -5.24
CA ALA A 101 -18.20 -18.41 -5.49
C ALA A 101 -19.02 -18.65 -4.20
N PRO A 102 -20.12 -17.91 -3.97
CA PRO A 102 -20.74 -16.94 -4.89
C PRO A 102 -20.17 -15.51 -4.81
N TYR A 103 -19.10 -15.28 -4.06
CA TYR A 103 -18.52 -13.97 -3.85
C TYR A 103 -17.64 -13.50 -5.01
N THR A 104 -17.39 -12.19 -5.05
CA THR A 104 -16.41 -11.50 -5.91
C THR A 104 -16.79 -11.33 -7.39
N PHE A 105 -18.00 -11.74 -7.82
CA PHE A 105 -18.44 -11.60 -9.23
C PHE A 105 -18.46 -10.15 -9.73
N GLU A 106 -18.67 -9.19 -8.84
CA GLU A 106 -18.73 -7.75 -9.17
C GLU A 106 -17.36 -7.09 -9.32
N HIS A 107 -16.30 -7.81 -8.96
CA HIS A 107 -14.93 -7.36 -8.98
C HIS A 107 -14.11 -8.31 -9.85
N PRO A 108 -14.33 -8.39 -11.17
CA PRO A 108 -13.68 -9.41 -11.99
C PRO A 108 -12.15 -9.39 -11.85
N PRO A 109 -11.43 -10.51 -12.06
CA PRO A 109 -9.97 -10.46 -12.04
C PRO A 109 -9.41 -9.38 -12.97
N PHE A 110 -8.28 -8.80 -12.56
CA PHE A 110 -7.69 -7.61 -13.20
C PHE A 110 -8.55 -6.32 -13.11
N VAL A 111 -9.59 -6.26 -12.26
CA VAL A 111 -10.42 -5.05 -12.11
C VAL A 111 -9.58 -3.83 -11.76
N ASP A 112 -8.49 -4.01 -11.03
CA ASP A 112 -7.60 -2.96 -10.54
C ASP A 112 -6.44 -2.62 -11.49
N PHE A 113 -6.20 -3.43 -12.53
CA PHE A 113 -5.05 -3.23 -13.41
C PHE A 113 -5.25 -2.06 -14.38
N PRO A 114 -4.18 -1.30 -14.69
CA PRO A 114 -4.16 -0.41 -15.84
C PRO A 114 -4.52 -1.17 -17.12
N PRO A 115 -5.31 -0.58 -18.04
CA PRO A 115 -5.78 -1.28 -19.24
C PRO A 115 -4.66 -1.88 -20.10
N HIS A 116 -3.51 -1.20 -20.20
CA HIS A 116 -2.36 -1.67 -20.97
C HIS A 116 -1.72 -2.92 -20.35
N LEU A 117 -1.44 -2.93 -19.04
CA LEU A 117 -0.92 -4.11 -18.35
C LEU A 117 -1.91 -5.27 -18.39
N LYS A 118 -3.21 -4.99 -18.17
CA LYS A 118 -4.26 -6.00 -18.31
C LYS A 118 -4.22 -6.65 -19.69
N SER A 119 -4.09 -5.87 -20.78
CA SER A 119 -4.06 -6.42 -22.13
C SER A 119 -2.89 -7.38 -22.41
N LEU A 120 -1.76 -7.19 -21.72
CA LEU A 120 -0.57 -8.04 -21.84
C LEU A 120 -0.71 -9.34 -21.03
N MET A 121 -1.33 -9.26 -19.85
CA MET A 121 -1.32 -10.34 -18.86
C MET A 121 -2.63 -11.15 -18.82
N ASP A 122 -3.75 -10.61 -19.26
CA ASP A 122 -5.06 -11.28 -19.19
C ASP A 122 -5.16 -12.40 -20.25
N GLY A 123 -5.15 -13.65 -19.78
CA GLY A 123 -5.31 -14.85 -20.62
C GLY A 123 -6.66 -15.55 -20.43
N HIS A 124 -7.06 -15.77 -19.18
CA HIS A 124 -8.31 -16.40 -18.82
C HIS A 124 -8.67 -16.10 -17.37
N THR A 125 -9.96 -15.92 -17.10
CA THR A 125 -10.46 -15.69 -15.75
C THR A 125 -11.65 -16.61 -15.46
N ALA A 126 -11.72 -17.15 -14.25
CA ALA A 126 -12.86 -17.93 -13.77
C ALA A 126 -13.09 -17.70 -12.28
N ILE A 127 -14.34 -17.83 -11.85
CA ILE A 127 -14.75 -17.86 -10.44
C ILE A 127 -15.49 -19.17 -10.25
N ILE A 128 -15.02 -20.00 -9.32
CA ILE A 128 -15.54 -21.35 -9.05
C ILE A 128 -15.77 -21.53 -7.53
N ASN A 129 -16.41 -22.64 -7.18
CA ASN A 129 -16.68 -23.00 -5.79
C ASN A 129 -15.38 -23.21 -4.98
N GLY A 130 -15.42 -22.76 -3.72
CA GLY A 130 -14.29 -22.79 -2.81
C GLY A 130 -14.28 -21.58 -1.89
N GLY A 131 -13.11 -21.22 -1.38
CA GLY A 131 -12.96 -20.15 -0.38
C GLY A 131 -13.37 -20.58 1.04
N LEU A 132 -12.95 -19.77 2.01
CA LEU A 132 -13.22 -19.98 3.43
C LEU A 132 -13.90 -18.74 4.01
N GLN A 133 -14.62 -18.91 5.11
CA GLN A 133 -15.04 -17.83 6.00
C GLN A 133 -13.87 -17.44 6.92
N ILE A 134 -14.00 -16.30 7.61
CA ILE A 134 -12.94 -15.81 8.51
C ILE A 134 -12.65 -16.75 9.69
N ASP A 135 -13.61 -17.60 10.06
CA ASP A 135 -13.48 -18.64 11.08
C ASP A 135 -12.92 -19.97 10.54
N GLY A 136 -12.59 -20.03 9.24
CA GLY A 136 -12.05 -21.21 8.56
C GLY A 136 -13.09 -22.22 8.07
N ARG A 137 -14.39 -22.00 8.29
CA ARG A 137 -15.44 -22.80 7.64
C ARG A 137 -15.36 -22.64 6.12
N ALA A 138 -15.70 -23.67 5.36
CA ALA A 138 -15.80 -23.52 3.91
C ALA A 138 -16.97 -22.57 3.56
N ILE A 139 -16.77 -21.70 2.57
CA ILE A 139 -17.89 -21.01 1.92
C ILE A 139 -18.65 -22.06 1.10
N ASN A 140 -17.96 -22.62 0.11
CA ASN A 140 -18.40 -23.79 -0.66
C ASN A 140 -17.27 -24.82 -0.72
N GLU A 141 -17.63 -26.10 -0.83
CA GLU A 141 -16.64 -27.14 -1.11
C GLU A 141 -16.11 -27.01 -2.55
N ILE A 142 -14.84 -27.36 -2.78
CA ILE A 142 -14.27 -27.34 -4.13
C ILE A 142 -14.98 -28.41 -5.00
N ASP A 143 -15.61 -27.96 -6.08
CA ASP A 143 -16.13 -28.87 -7.10
C ASP A 143 -15.02 -29.27 -8.08
N LYS A 144 -14.67 -30.56 -8.05
CA LYS A 144 -13.66 -31.13 -8.95
C LYS A 144 -14.03 -30.99 -10.41
N ALA A 145 -15.32 -31.06 -10.76
CA ALA A 145 -15.77 -30.93 -12.14
C ALA A 145 -15.51 -29.52 -12.69
N GLU A 146 -15.73 -28.48 -11.87
CA GLU A 146 -15.43 -27.10 -12.23
C GLU A 146 -13.93 -26.90 -12.47
N VAL A 147 -13.08 -27.44 -11.60
CA VAL A 147 -11.61 -27.37 -11.75
C VAL A 147 -11.13 -28.04 -13.04
N ILE A 148 -11.64 -29.25 -13.34
CA ILE A 148 -11.31 -30.00 -14.56
C ILE A 148 -11.77 -29.23 -15.81
N GLU A 149 -12.94 -28.58 -15.75
CA GLU A 149 -13.43 -27.76 -16.85
C GLU A 149 -12.53 -26.54 -17.10
N GLN A 150 -12.12 -25.83 -16.04
CA GLN A 150 -11.16 -24.73 -16.18
C GLN A 150 -9.82 -25.21 -16.73
N ALA A 151 -9.34 -26.40 -16.31
CA ALA A 151 -8.12 -26.99 -16.87
C ALA A 151 -8.22 -27.19 -18.40
N LYS A 152 -9.35 -27.71 -18.90
CA LYS A 152 -9.56 -27.86 -20.36
C LYS A 152 -9.52 -26.52 -21.09
N GLN A 153 -10.17 -25.49 -20.53
CA GLN A 153 -10.17 -24.15 -21.11
C GLN A 153 -8.77 -23.54 -21.14
N ILE A 154 -8.02 -23.63 -20.05
CA ILE A 154 -6.63 -23.18 -19.95
C ILE A 154 -5.76 -23.87 -21.00
N LYS A 155 -5.87 -25.20 -21.11
CA LYS A 155 -5.14 -26.00 -22.10
C LYS A 155 -5.47 -25.61 -23.54
N SER A 156 -6.75 -25.38 -23.84
CA SER A 156 -7.20 -24.96 -25.18
C SER A 156 -6.62 -23.60 -25.61
N LYS A 157 -6.32 -22.73 -24.63
CA LYS A 157 -5.73 -21.40 -24.83
C LYS A 157 -4.19 -21.41 -24.80
N GLY A 158 -3.56 -22.56 -24.53
CA GLY A 158 -2.11 -22.69 -24.44
C GLY A 158 -1.48 -21.91 -23.28
N LEU A 159 -2.23 -21.62 -22.22
CA LEU A 159 -1.74 -20.87 -21.07
C LEU A 159 -0.91 -21.76 -20.16
N LYS A 160 0.29 -21.29 -19.78
CA LYS A 160 1.23 -22.02 -18.91
C LYS A 160 1.29 -21.50 -17.49
N ASP A 161 0.99 -20.21 -17.28
CA ASP A 161 1.04 -19.56 -15.96
C ASP A 161 -0.40 -19.41 -15.41
N ILE A 162 -0.62 -19.94 -14.21
CA ILE A 162 -1.94 -20.03 -13.58
C ILE A 162 -1.85 -19.48 -12.15
N VAL A 163 -2.82 -18.66 -11.76
CA VAL A 163 -2.99 -18.14 -10.40
C VAL A 163 -4.26 -18.72 -9.81
N LEU A 164 -4.14 -19.28 -8.61
CA LEU A 164 -5.25 -19.67 -7.77
C LEU A 164 -5.39 -18.68 -6.62
N ILE A 165 -6.58 -18.11 -6.45
CA ILE A 165 -6.87 -17.22 -5.33
C ILE A 165 -8.16 -17.62 -4.61
N GLY A 166 -8.05 -17.96 -3.33
CA GLY A 166 -9.18 -18.24 -2.47
C GLY A 166 -9.48 -17.11 -1.49
N VAL A 167 -10.75 -16.90 -1.21
CA VAL A 167 -11.19 -16.04 -0.09
C VAL A 167 -10.68 -16.64 1.22
N PHE A 168 -9.99 -15.84 2.04
CA PHE A 168 -9.33 -16.25 3.28
C PHE A 168 -8.34 -17.43 3.12
N SER A 169 -7.77 -17.63 1.93
CA SER A 169 -6.79 -18.70 1.70
C SER A 169 -5.50 -18.61 2.55
N PRO A 170 -5.03 -17.43 3.00
CA PRO A 170 -3.91 -17.38 3.95
C PRO A 170 -4.20 -18.09 5.28
N LEU A 171 -5.48 -18.27 5.64
CA LEU A 171 -5.91 -18.97 6.86
C LEU A 171 -5.94 -20.49 6.72
N ASP A 172 -5.84 -21.01 5.49
CA ASP A 172 -5.94 -22.44 5.24
C ASP A 172 -4.65 -23.18 5.59
N VAL A 173 -4.45 -23.47 6.87
CA VAL A 173 -3.30 -24.28 7.32
C VAL A 173 -3.39 -25.73 6.80
N SER A 174 -4.61 -26.21 6.53
CA SER A 174 -4.86 -27.61 6.12
C SER A 174 -4.66 -27.89 4.63
N GLY A 175 -4.59 -26.85 3.80
CA GLY A 175 -4.44 -26.99 2.34
C GLY A 175 -5.69 -27.54 1.65
N LYS A 176 -6.88 -27.37 2.26
CA LYS A 176 -8.16 -27.86 1.72
C LYS A 176 -8.71 -27.01 0.57
N ASN A 177 -8.14 -25.83 0.32
CA ASN A 177 -8.60 -24.89 -0.68
C ASN A 177 -7.61 -24.80 -1.87
N GLU A 178 -6.77 -23.76 -1.95
CA GLU A 178 -5.89 -23.51 -3.09
C GLU A 178 -4.96 -24.69 -3.43
N TYR A 179 -4.40 -25.39 -2.42
CA TYR A 179 -3.52 -26.53 -2.67
C TYR A 179 -4.27 -27.73 -3.25
N LEU A 180 -5.51 -27.99 -2.81
CA LEU A 180 -6.34 -29.02 -3.41
C LEU A 180 -6.64 -28.70 -4.88
N ALA A 181 -7.02 -27.46 -5.19
CA ALA A 181 -7.25 -27.03 -6.58
C ALA A 181 -5.97 -27.12 -7.43
N ARG A 182 -4.82 -26.73 -6.87
CA ARG A 182 -3.51 -26.84 -7.52
C ARG A 182 -3.21 -28.29 -7.90
N ASP A 183 -3.36 -29.22 -6.97
CA ASP A 183 -3.03 -30.63 -7.19
C ASP A 183 -3.92 -31.26 -8.27
N LEU A 184 -5.20 -30.87 -8.32
CA LEU A 184 -6.12 -31.26 -9.39
C LEU A 184 -5.72 -30.67 -10.75
N LEU A 185 -5.38 -29.39 -10.81
CA LEU A 185 -4.92 -28.75 -12.04
C LEU A 185 -3.61 -29.37 -12.57
N LEU A 186 -2.65 -29.65 -11.68
CA LEU A 186 -1.39 -30.32 -12.05
C LEU A 186 -1.64 -31.72 -12.61
N HIS A 187 -2.62 -32.45 -12.08
CA HIS A 187 -3.00 -33.76 -12.60
C HIS A 187 -3.53 -33.68 -14.04
N GLU A 188 -4.37 -32.69 -14.34
CA GLU A 188 -5.01 -32.52 -15.65
C GLU A 188 -4.12 -31.86 -16.72
N LEU A 189 -3.30 -30.88 -16.32
CA LEU A 189 -2.48 -30.08 -17.22
C LEU A 189 -1.06 -30.63 -17.39
N GLY A 190 -0.60 -31.44 -16.43
CA GLY A 190 0.77 -31.95 -16.38
C GLY A 190 1.73 -31.02 -15.63
N PRO A 191 2.99 -31.46 -15.41
CA PRO A 191 3.93 -30.76 -14.55
C PRO A 191 4.54 -29.49 -15.17
N GLU A 192 4.39 -29.27 -16.48
CA GLU A 192 5.01 -28.13 -17.18
C GLU A 192 4.33 -26.78 -16.89
N VAL A 193 3.11 -26.78 -16.36
CA VAL A 193 2.43 -25.53 -15.98
C VAL A 193 2.96 -24.98 -14.67
N ASN A 194 3.02 -23.66 -14.59
CA ASN A 194 3.38 -22.94 -13.38
C ASN A 194 2.11 -22.50 -12.65
N ILE A 195 1.82 -23.09 -11.50
CA ILE A 195 0.66 -22.75 -10.68
C ILE A 195 1.11 -21.99 -9.43
N VAL A 196 0.62 -20.77 -9.29
CA VAL A 196 0.87 -19.87 -8.16
C VAL A 196 -0.36 -19.85 -7.25
N CYS A 197 -0.19 -20.30 -6.01
CA CYS A 197 -1.19 -20.16 -4.96
C CYS A 197 -1.02 -18.80 -4.27
N SER A 198 -2.07 -17.99 -4.26
CA SER A 198 -2.01 -16.60 -3.78
C SER A 198 -1.52 -16.48 -2.33
N ARG A 199 -1.84 -17.48 -1.50
CA ARG A 199 -1.39 -17.56 -0.09
C ARG A 199 0.13 -17.59 0.09
N ASP A 200 0.87 -18.07 -0.91
CA ASP A 200 2.33 -18.16 -0.85
C ASP A 200 2.98 -16.85 -1.28
N VAL A 201 2.22 -16.00 -1.97
CA VAL A 201 2.68 -14.73 -2.54
C VAL A 201 2.55 -13.60 -1.54
N ALA A 202 1.34 -13.37 -1.03
CA ALA A 202 1.02 -12.25 -0.14
C ALA A 202 -0.13 -12.58 0.84
N GLN A 203 -0.42 -11.64 1.73
CA GLN A 203 -1.29 -11.82 2.90
C GLN A 203 -2.75 -11.37 2.64
N VAL A 204 -3.54 -11.24 3.71
CA VAL A 204 -4.93 -10.76 3.68
C VAL A 204 -5.04 -9.40 2.96
N GLY A 205 -6.09 -9.24 2.16
CA GLY A 205 -6.29 -8.17 1.17
C GLY A 205 -6.49 -8.81 -0.20
N PHE A 206 -7.75 -9.03 -0.59
CA PHE A 206 -8.07 -9.92 -1.72
C PHE A 206 -7.58 -9.37 -3.06
N ILE A 207 -7.87 -8.10 -3.36
CA ILE A 207 -7.46 -7.44 -4.60
C ILE A 207 -5.94 -7.30 -4.66
N GLU A 208 -5.33 -6.83 -3.57
CA GLU A 208 -3.89 -6.61 -3.50
C GLU A 208 -3.10 -7.92 -3.62
N ARG A 209 -3.60 -9.01 -2.99
CA ARG A 209 -3.00 -10.34 -3.09
C ARG A 209 -3.20 -10.95 -4.46
N GLU A 210 -4.38 -10.77 -5.08
CA GLU A 210 -4.64 -11.18 -6.46
C GLU A 210 -3.63 -10.53 -7.39
N ASN A 211 -3.52 -9.21 -7.30
CA ASN A 211 -2.65 -8.40 -8.12
C ASN A 211 -1.18 -8.82 -7.98
N ALA A 212 -0.71 -9.02 -6.74
CA ALA A 212 0.65 -9.52 -6.49
C ALA A 212 0.88 -10.90 -7.12
N SER A 213 -0.11 -11.79 -7.04
CA SER A 213 -0.02 -13.15 -7.57
C SER A 213 0.00 -13.18 -9.09
N ILE A 214 -0.81 -12.34 -9.74
CA ILE A 214 -0.82 -12.13 -11.18
C ILE A 214 0.54 -11.59 -11.65
N LEU A 215 1.04 -10.53 -11.01
CA LEU A 215 2.35 -9.96 -11.34
C LEU A 215 3.44 -11.04 -11.20
N ASN A 216 3.44 -11.80 -10.11
CA ASN A 216 4.40 -12.88 -9.88
C ASN A 216 4.35 -13.98 -10.94
N ALA A 217 3.15 -14.45 -11.29
CA ALA A 217 2.98 -15.46 -12.32
C ALA A 217 3.45 -14.94 -13.69
N SER A 218 3.08 -13.71 -14.05
CA SER A 218 3.42 -13.11 -15.34
C SER A 218 4.93 -12.97 -15.59
N ILE A 219 5.72 -12.65 -14.56
CA ILE A 219 7.18 -12.49 -14.68
C ILE A 219 7.96 -13.80 -14.47
N GLY A 220 7.29 -14.88 -14.04
CA GLY A 220 7.94 -16.09 -13.56
C GLY A 220 8.86 -16.74 -14.61
N ALA A 221 8.44 -16.78 -15.87
CA ALA A 221 9.26 -17.34 -16.96
C ALA A 221 10.56 -16.54 -17.17
N PHE A 222 10.46 -15.21 -17.18
CA PHE A 222 11.61 -14.31 -17.29
C PHE A 222 12.55 -14.45 -16.09
N ALA A 223 12.01 -14.55 -14.88
CA ALA A 223 12.79 -14.76 -13.66
C ALA A 223 13.57 -16.09 -13.69
N ARG A 224 12.91 -17.21 -14.03
CA ARG A 224 13.55 -18.53 -14.17
C ARG A 224 14.68 -18.51 -15.21
N ARG A 225 14.48 -17.85 -16.36
CA ARG A 225 15.52 -17.70 -17.39
C ARG A 225 16.71 -16.91 -16.88
N THR A 226 16.45 -15.79 -16.19
CA THR A 226 17.47 -14.88 -15.67
C THR A 226 18.32 -15.55 -14.58
N ILE A 227 17.68 -16.23 -13.62
CA ILE A 227 18.38 -16.92 -12.53
C ILE A 227 19.24 -18.07 -13.07
N ARG A 228 18.75 -18.85 -14.03
CA ARG A 228 19.57 -19.88 -14.71
C ARG A 228 20.81 -19.30 -15.39
N ARG A 229 20.71 -18.08 -15.96
CA ARG A 229 21.87 -17.39 -16.53
C ARG A 229 22.89 -16.99 -15.44
N PHE A 230 22.44 -16.57 -14.26
CA PHE A 230 23.32 -16.30 -13.12
C PHE A 230 24.05 -17.56 -12.63
N GLU A 231 23.34 -18.68 -12.49
CA GLU A 231 23.94 -19.97 -12.13
C GLU A 231 25.01 -20.41 -13.14
N ASN A 232 24.75 -20.23 -14.44
CA ASN A 232 25.71 -20.52 -15.49
C ASN A 232 26.95 -19.60 -15.44
N ALA A 233 26.77 -18.32 -15.11
CA ALA A 233 27.88 -17.40 -14.88
C ALA A 233 28.75 -17.84 -13.69
N MET A 234 28.13 -18.28 -12.58
CA MET A 234 28.88 -18.83 -11.43
C MET A 234 29.71 -20.05 -11.81
N LYS A 235 29.16 -20.96 -12.62
CA LYS A 235 29.89 -22.14 -13.13
C LYS A 235 31.10 -21.73 -13.96
N ARG A 236 30.97 -20.73 -14.84
CA ARG A 236 32.10 -20.20 -15.64
C ARG A 236 33.17 -19.49 -14.81
N LEU A 237 32.79 -18.97 -13.64
CA LEU A 237 33.72 -18.38 -12.67
C LEU A 237 34.38 -19.42 -11.75
N GLY A 238 33.97 -20.70 -11.82
CA GLY A 238 34.48 -21.76 -10.96
C GLY A 238 33.99 -21.68 -9.51
N LEU A 239 32.87 -20.99 -9.26
CA LEU A 239 32.30 -20.86 -7.91
C LEU A 239 31.42 -22.07 -7.56
N ALA A 240 31.78 -22.79 -6.49
CA ALA A 240 31.06 -23.95 -5.99
C ALA A 240 30.12 -23.64 -4.80
N CYS A 241 29.70 -22.38 -4.65
CA CYS A 241 28.90 -21.91 -3.51
C CYS A 241 27.41 -21.69 -3.87
N PRO A 242 26.50 -21.62 -2.88
CA PRO A 242 25.10 -21.26 -3.11
C PRO A 242 24.92 -19.84 -3.67
N LEU A 243 23.90 -19.70 -4.51
CA LEU A 243 23.39 -18.42 -5.03
C LEU A 243 22.18 -17.96 -4.24
N TYR A 244 22.24 -16.74 -3.72
CA TYR A 244 21.12 -16.06 -3.07
C TYR A 244 20.74 -14.79 -3.80
N LEU A 245 19.49 -14.35 -3.62
CA LEU A 245 19.02 -13.04 -4.02
C LEU A 245 18.55 -12.26 -2.79
N THR A 246 18.76 -10.94 -2.78
CA THR A 246 18.24 -10.09 -1.72
C THR A 246 16.74 -9.84 -1.93
N GLN A 247 15.97 -9.97 -0.85
CA GLN A 247 14.56 -9.65 -0.79
C GLN A 247 14.30 -8.16 -0.50
N ASN A 248 13.06 -7.75 -0.77
CA ASN A 248 12.56 -6.42 -0.50
C ASN A 248 12.70 -6.02 0.96
N ASP A 249 12.64 -6.93 1.93
CA ASP A 249 12.78 -6.55 3.34
C ASP A 249 14.23 -6.52 3.84
N GLY A 250 15.22 -6.67 2.93
CA GLY A 250 16.65 -6.70 3.25
C GLY A 250 17.16 -8.06 3.74
N THR A 251 16.36 -9.13 3.58
CA THR A 251 16.75 -10.52 3.87
C THR A 251 17.15 -11.29 2.61
N LEU A 252 17.55 -12.55 2.74
CA LEU A 252 17.99 -13.42 1.65
C LEU A 252 16.95 -14.47 1.31
N THR A 253 16.83 -14.75 0.01
CA THR A 253 16.12 -15.91 -0.53
C THR A 253 17.04 -16.74 -1.42
N SER A 254 16.82 -18.05 -1.49
CA SER A 254 17.57 -18.94 -2.38
C SER A 254 17.26 -18.61 -3.84
N ALA A 255 18.18 -18.91 -4.77
CA ALA A 255 17.92 -18.78 -6.21
C ALA A 255 16.67 -19.57 -6.65
N ALA A 256 16.46 -20.76 -6.08
CA ALA A 256 15.31 -21.60 -6.39
C ALA A 256 13.98 -20.98 -5.94
N ASP A 257 13.94 -20.35 -4.77
CA ASP A 257 12.72 -19.70 -4.26
C ASP A 257 12.49 -18.33 -4.89
N ALA A 258 13.56 -17.57 -5.19
CA ALA A 258 13.46 -16.34 -5.97
C ALA A 258 12.90 -16.59 -7.38
N ALA A 259 13.15 -17.76 -7.97
CA ALA A 259 12.59 -18.14 -9.26
C ALA A 259 11.08 -18.46 -9.20
N LYS A 260 10.56 -18.82 -8.02
CA LYS A 260 9.12 -19.02 -7.77
C LYS A 260 8.42 -17.72 -7.38
N LEU A 261 9.07 -16.87 -6.58
CA LEU A 261 8.53 -15.63 -6.04
C LEU A 261 9.39 -14.39 -6.37
N PRO A 262 9.66 -14.10 -7.66
CA PRO A 262 10.51 -12.97 -8.07
C PRO A 262 10.05 -11.60 -7.57
N ILE A 263 8.75 -11.40 -7.31
CA ILE A 263 8.23 -10.12 -6.80
C ILE A 263 8.84 -9.71 -5.46
N ARG A 264 9.33 -10.68 -4.69
CA ARG A 264 10.00 -10.45 -3.39
C ARG A 264 11.37 -9.82 -3.53
N THR A 265 11.86 -9.59 -4.76
CA THR A 265 13.20 -9.02 -5.02
C THR A 265 13.15 -7.67 -5.76
N PHE A 266 11.95 -7.12 -5.99
CA PHE A 266 11.71 -5.87 -6.72
C PHE A 266 12.48 -4.64 -6.20
N SER A 267 12.65 -4.53 -4.88
CA SER A 267 13.28 -3.37 -4.23
C SER A 267 14.60 -3.73 -3.53
N SER A 268 15.31 -4.74 -4.04
CA SER A 268 16.55 -5.21 -3.43
C SER A 268 17.66 -4.16 -3.37
N GLY A 269 17.76 -3.26 -4.36
CA GLY A 269 18.85 -2.29 -4.45
C GLY A 269 18.85 -1.30 -3.29
N ALA A 270 17.70 -0.69 -3.01
CA ALA A 270 17.59 0.26 -1.91
C ALA A 270 17.78 -0.40 -0.53
N THR A 271 17.26 -1.62 -0.32
CA THR A 271 17.46 -2.33 0.95
C THR A 271 18.90 -2.78 1.14
N ASN A 272 19.55 -3.21 0.06
CA ASN A 272 20.99 -3.45 0.03
C ASN A 272 21.76 -2.20 0.44
N SER A 273 21.49 -1.03 -0.16
CA SER A 273 22.14 0.24 0.21
C SER A 273 21.94 0.58 1.68
N MET A 274 20.72 0.45 2.21
CA MET A 274 20.42 0.70 3.63
C MET A 274 21.19 -0.20 4.58
N ARG A 275 21.17 -1.50 4.28
CA ARG A 275 21.83 -2.53 5.07
C ARG A 275 23.34 -2.39 5.03
N GLY A 276 23.89 -2.15 3.85
CA GLY A 276 25.31 -1.92 3.64
C GLY A 276 25.79 -0.63 4.28
N ALA A 277 25.02 0.46 4.20
CA ALA A 277 25.32 1.72 4.87
C ALA A 277 25.44 1.53 6.38
N SER A 278 24.45 0.87 6.99
CA SER A 278 24.45 0.55 8.42
C SER A 278 25.62 -0.32 8.82
N PHE A 279 25.89 -1.36 8.04
CA PHE A 279 27.01 -2.25 8.26
C PHE A 279 28.29 -1.44 8.19
N LEU A 280 28.62 -0.77 7.08
CA LEU A 280 29.87 -0.05 6.91
C LEU A 280 30.07 1.08 7.94
N ALA A 281 29.00 1.72 8.42
CA ALA A 281 29.06 2.78 9.42
C ALA A 281 29.37 2.31 10.86
N GLY A 282 29.39 1.01 11.15
CA GLY A 282 29.70 0.54 12.51
C GLY A 282 28.53 0.55 13.48
N ILE A 283 27.30 0.68 12.99
CA ILE A 283 26.13 0.80 13.86
C ILE A 283 25.94 -0.46 14.71
N ASP A 284 26.17 -1.64 14.13
CA ASP A 284 26.08 -2.94 14.81
C ASP A 284 27.11 -3.13 15.93
N LEU A 285 28.25 -2.42 15.84
CA LEU A 285 29.33 -2.45 16.84
C LEU A 285 29.12 -1.46 17.98
N LYS A 286 28.28 -0.44 17.79
CA LYS A 286 28.00 0.66 18.74
C LYS A 286 26.78 0.38 19.61
N LYS A 287 26.67 -0.84 20.17
CA LYS A 287 25.61 -1.17 21.15
C LYS A 287 25.90 -0.47 22.49
N GLU A 288 25.58 0.82 22.60
CA GLU A 288 25.50 1.50 23.89
C GLU A 288 24.20 1.10 24.62
N GLU A 289 24.28 0.94 25.95
CA GLU A 289 23.12 0.77 26.82
C GLU A 289 22.34 2.11 26.90
N GLY A 290 21.45 2.35 25.94
CA GLY A 290 20.56 3.51 25.97
C GLY A 290 19.97 3.87 24.60
N VAL A 291 18.63 3.80 24.51
CA VAL A 291 17.74 4.22 23.41
C VAL A 291 18.16 3.77 21.99
N ALA A 292 17.44 2.77 21.47
CA ALA A 292 17.60 2.28 20.11
C ALA A 292 17.19 3.36 19.08
N LYS A 293 18.15 3.92 18.33
CA LYS A 293 17.91 5.01 17.36
C LYS A 293 17.67 4.48 15.94
N SER A 294 16.80 5.17 15.20
CA SER A 294 16.60 4.96 13.76
C SER A 294 17.56 5.84 12.96
N PHE A 295 17.96 5.39 11.77
CA PHE A 295 18.84 6.14 10.87
C PHE A 295 18.11 6.42 9.56
N LEU A 296 18.37 7.59 8.96
CA LEU A 296 17.98 7.82 7.57
C LEU A 296 19.13 7.43 6.67
N VAL A 297 18.82 6.69 5.62
CA VAL A 297 19.80 6.35 4.58
C VAL A 297 19.45 7.16 3.34
N VAL A 298 20.43 7.89 2.81
CA VAL A 298 20.32 8.66 1.58
C VAL A 298 21.27 8.03 0.58
N ASP A 299 20.73 7.34 -0.43
CA ASP A 299 21.50 6.74 -1.51
C ASP A 299 21.38 7.60 -2.76
N VAL A 300 22.49 8.24 -3.16
CA VAL A 300 22.52 9.12 -4.32
C VAL A 300 23.16 8.41 -5.50
N GLY A 301 22.33 8.14 -6.52
CA GLY A 301 22.73 7.53 -7.78
C GLY A 301 23.08 8.54 -8.88
N GLY A 302 23.14 8.04 -10.11
CA GLY A 302 23.35 8.87 -11.31
C GLY A 302 22.08 9.60 -11.78
N THR A 303 20.90 9.07 -11.46
CA THR A 303 19.60 9.59 -11.90
C THR A 303 18.72 10.06 -10.75
N THR A 304 18.74 9.32 -9.64
CA THR A 304 17.80 9.45 -8.53
C THR A 304 18.53 9.45 -7.20
N THR A 305 17.85 9.97 -6.18
CA THR A 305 18.24 9.84 -4.78
C THR A 305 17.12 9.09 -4.08
N ASP A 306 17.46 7.96 -3.46
CA ASP A 306 16.54 7.13 -2.71
C ASP A 306 16.77 7.32 -1.21
N ILE A 307 15.71 7.68 -0.49
CA ILE A 307 15.77 7.93 0.94
C ILE A 307 14.84 6.98 1.66
N GLY A 308 15.33 6.33 2.71
CA GLY A 308 14.41 5.69 3.64
C GLY A 308 15.00 5.40 4.99
N VAL A 309 14.18 4.76 5.82
CA VAL A 309 14.43 4.65 7.25
C VAL A 309 14.94 3.26 7.58
N LEU A 310 16.06 3.22 8.28
CA LEU A 310 16.54 2.03 8.96
C LEU A 310 16.07 2.07 10.42
N LEU A 311 15.26 1.09 10.80
CA LEU A 311 14.77 0.92 12.16
C LEU A 311 15.90 0.47 13.09
N PRO A 312 15.73 0.60 14.42
CA PRO A 312 16.76 0.17 15.36
C PRO A 312 17.05 -1.34 15.33
N SER A 313 16.15 -2.13 14.74
CA SER A 313 16.36 -3.55 14.42
C SER A 313 17.45 -3.78 13.36
N GLY A 314 17.90 -2.73 12.65
CA GLY A 314 18.83 -2.82 11.53
C GLY A 314 18.14 -3.22 10.22
N PHE A 315 16.82 -3.07 10.13
CA PHE A 315 16.03 -3.37 8.94
C PHE A 315 15.27 -2.14 8.43
N PRO A 316 15.01 -2.07 7.12
CA PRO A 316 14.20 -0.99 6.55
C PRO A 316 12.80 -0.93 7.17
N ARG A 317 12.28 0.28 7.39
CA ARG A 317 10.85 0.51 7.65
C ARG A 317 10.06 0.03 6.44
N GLN A 318 9.00 -0.72 6.67
CA GLN A 318 8.11 -1.17 5.59
C GLN A 318 7.08 -0.09 5.24
N ALA A 319 6.64 -0.07 3.99
CA ALA A 319 5.58 0.81 3.51
C ALA A 319 4.22 0.46 4.17
N ALA A 320 3.23 1.34 3.97
CA ALA A 320 1.87 1.20 4.50
C ALA A 320 1.14 -0.07 3.97
N ALA A 321 -0.13 -0.24 4.35
CA ALA A 321 -0.92 -1.45 4.11
C ALA A 321 -0.96 -1.95 2.64
N PHE A 322 -0.73 -1.07 1.67
CA PHE A 322 -0.51 -1.42 0.27
C PHE A 322 0.58 -0.54 -0.36
N ILE A 323 1.17 -1.03 -1.45
CA ILE A 323 2.10 -0.30 -2.33
C ILE A 323 1.57 -0.35 -3.76
N GLU A 324 1.96 0.62 -4.57
CA GLU A 324 1.62 0.63 -6.00
C GLU A 324 2.85 0.30 -6.84
N VAL A 325 2.74 -0.72 -7.69
CA VAL A 325 3.78 -1.10 -8.65
C VAL A 325 3.21 -0.99 -10.05
N ALA A 326 3.74 -0.08 -10.85
CA ALA A 326 3.30 0.17 -12.23
C ALA A 326 1.79 0.43 -12.37
N GLY A 327 1.18 1.16 -11.43
CA GLY A 327 -0.26 1.43 -11.44
C GLY A 327 -1.13 0.35 -10.79
N VAL A 328 -0.52 -0.68 -10.18
CA VAL A 328 -1.24 -1.83 -9.60
C VAL A 328 -1.02 -1.86 -8.08
N ARG A 329 -2.11 -1.88 -7.28
CA ARG A 329 -2.01 -1.99 -5.82
C ARG A 329 -1.68 -3.41 -5.41
N THR A 330 -0.71 -3.57 -4.50
CA THR A 330 -0.24 -4.88 -4.00
C THR A 330 0.11 -4.78 -2.51
N ASN A 331 0.20 -5.92 -1.82
CA ASN A 331 0.41 -5.98 -0.36
C ASN A 331 1.55 -6.94 0.06
N PHE A 332 2.57 -7.11 -0.79
CA PHE A 332 3.80 -7.80 -0.38
C PHE A 332 4.81 -6.82 0.24
N SER A 333 5.63 -7.31 1.17
CA SER A 333 6.60 -6.50 1.91
C SER A 333 7.54 -5.73 0.98
N MET A 334 7.61 -4.41 1.14
CA MET A 334 8.54 -3.51 0.45
C MET A 334 8.96 -2.38 1.41
N PRO A 335 10.21 -1.87 1.30
CA PRO A 335 10.67 -0.76 2.12
C PRO A 335 9.93 0.51 1.76
N ASP A 336 9.70 1.33 2.76
CA ASP A 336 9.20 2.69 2.58
C ASP A 336 10.37 3.58 2.10
N ILE A 337 10.34 3.94 0.81
CA ILE A 337 11.38 4.72 0.14
C ILE A 337 10.74 5.95 -0.49
N ASN A 338 11.33 7.12 -0.23
CA ASN A 338 11.06 8.34 -0.95
C ASN A 338 12.17 8.58 -1.99
N SER A 339 11.82 8.41 -3.27
CA SER A 339 12.72 8.63 -4.40
C SER A 339 12.50 10.01 -5.01
N ILE A 340 13.58 10.79 -5.17
CA ILE A 340 13.57 12.08 -5.87
C ILE A 340 14.43 12.03 -7.14
N GLY A 341 14.02 12.75 -8.18
CA GLY A 341 14.73 12.90 -9.46
C GLY A 341 15.99 13.76 -9.37
N LEU A 342 16.90 13.42 -8.46
CA LEU A 342 18.14 14.12 -8.19
C LEU A 342 19.29 13.10 -8.14
N GLY A 343 20.23 13.19 -9.07
CA GLY A 343 21.43 12.37 -9.12
C GLY A 343 22.55 13.08 -9.89
N GLY A 344 23.69 12.40 -10.07
CA GLY A 344 24.87 12.98 -10.73
C GLY A 344 24.58 13.62 -12.09
N GLY A 345 23.75 12.95 -12.91
CA GLY A 345 23.34 13.39 -14.24
C GLY A 345 22.15 14.32 -14.30
N SER A 346 21.58 14.74 -13.18
CA SER A 346 20.44 15.68 -13.18
C SER A 346 20.83 16.97 -13.90
N ARG A 347 20.03 17.36 -14.88
CA ARG A 347 20.30 18.50 -15.76
C ARG A 347 20.13 19.81 -14.99
N VAL A 348 21.09 20.71 -15.15
CA VAL A 348 21.05 22.06 -14.56
C VAL A 348 20.77 23.05 -15.67
N ARG A 349 19.70 23.84 -15.51
CA ARG A 349 19.28 24.86 -16.48
C ARG A 349 19.20 26.22 -15.82
N GLN A 350 19.48 27.26 -16.59
CA GLN A 350 19.19 28.64 -16.25
C GLN A 350 18.27 29.23 -17.31
N ASP A 351 17.15 29.83 -16.90
CA ASP A 351 16.24 30.51 -17.83
C ASP A 351 16.64 31.97 -18.07
N GLY A 352 15.95 32.64 -19.00
CA GLY A 352 16.20 34.06 -19.34
C GLY A 352 15.94 35.05 -18.19
N SER A 353 15.29 34.62 -17.10
CA SER A 353 15.08 35.42 -15.89
C SER A 353 16.18 35.22 -14.83
N GLY A 354 17.14 34.33 -15.09
CA GLY A 354 18.21 33.98 -14.17
C GLY A 354 17.80 32.97 -13.07
N ARG A 355 16.63 32.32 -13.20
CA ARG A 355 16.20 31.22 -12.33
C ARG A 355 16.93 29.94 -12.72
N VAL A 356 17.41 29.19 -11.73
CA VAL A 356 18.12 27.93 -11.92
C VAL A 356 17.26 26.75 -11.46
N THR A 357 17.24 25.67 -12.24
CA THR A 357 16.55 24.42 -11.90
C THR A 357 17.52 23.25 -12.00
N VAL A 358 17.34 22.23 -11.14
CA VAL A 358 18.11 20.98 -11.16
C VAL A 358 17.13 19.81 -11.29
N GLY A 359 17.27 18.99 -12.33
CA GLY A 359 16.35 17.89 -12.62
C GLY A 359 14.93 18.35 -13.01
N PRO A 360 13.93 17.45 -13.00
CA PRO A 360 14.03 16.02 -12.61
C PRO A 360 14.67 15.13 -13.69
N ASP A 361 14.76 15.60 -14.93
CA ASP A 361 15.40 14.87 -16.03
C ASP A 361 16.91 14.75 -15.84
N SER A 362 17.46 13.60 -16.25
CA SER A 362 18.86 13.22 -16.07
C SER A 362 19.43 12.59 -17.34
N ILE A 363 20.73 12.78 -17.58
CA ILE A 363 21.47 12.05 -18.62
C ILE A 363 21.92 10.66 -18.17
N GLY A 364 21.74 10.30 -16.89
CA GLY A 364 21.91 8.96 -16.34
C GLY A 364 23.20 8.24 -16.77
N HIS A 365 23.07 7.13 -17.51
CA HIS A 365 24.19 6.31 -17.98
C HIS A 365 25.11 7.01 -19.01
N GLN A 366 24.70 8.17 -19.54
CA GLN A 366 25.48 9.02 -20.45
C GLN A 366 26.29 10.09 -19.70
N LEU A 367 26.30 10.07 -18.35
CA LEU A 367 27.04 11.03 -17.54
C LEU A 367 28.51 11.19 -17.97
N THR A 368 29.20 10.07 -18.20
CA THR A 368 30.63 10.06 -18.54
C THR A 368 30.94 10.48 -19.98
N SER A 369 29.93 10.62 -20.85
CA SER A 369 30.09 11.10 -22.22
C SER A 369 29.58 12.52 -22.42
N ASP A 370 28.44 12.85 -21.80
CA ASP A 370 27.65 14.03 -22.18
C ASP A 370 27.78 15.19 -21.20
N ALA A 371 28.26 14.95 -19.96
CA ALA A 371 28.51 16.02 -19.00
C ALA A 371 29.75 16.85 -19.35
N LYS A 372 29.72 18.13 -19.03
CA LYS A 372 30.81 19.09 -19.34
C LYS A 372 32.15 18.65 -18.75
N ILE A 373 32.15 18.15 -17.51
CA ILE A 373 33.36 17.70 -16.81
C ILE A 373 34.09 16.54 -17.51
N PHE A 374 33.38 15.79 -18.38
CA PHE A 374 33.98 14.74 -19.20
C PHE A 374 34.26 15.19 -20.64
N GLY A 375 33.85 16.41 -21.02
CA GLY A 375 34.02 16.98 -22.37
C GLY A 375 32.75 17.00 -23.22
N GLY A 376 31.60 16.68 -22.64
CA GLY A 376 30.30 16.84 -23.28
C GLY A 376 29.75 18.26 -23.20
N GLN A 377 28.49 18.45 -23.59
CA GLN A 377 27.84 19.76 -23.70
C GLN A 377 26.81 20.04 -22.59
N THR A 378 26.37 19.01 -21.88
CA THR A 378 25.27 19.13 -20.92
C THR A 378 25.80 19.55 -19.56
N LEU A 379 25.22 20.59 -18.97
CA LEU A 379 25.49 20.98 -17.60
C LEU A 379 24.68 20.12 -16.61
N THR A 380 25.36 19.52 -15.64
CA THR A 380 24.81 18.54 -14.71
C THR A 380 25.11 18.87 -13.25
N ALA A 381 24.43 18.19 -12.32
CA ALA A 381 24.67 18.33 -10.89
C ALA A 381 26.11 17.94 -10.50
N THR A 382 26.71 16.93 -11.15
CA THR A 382 28.13 16.58 -10.96
C THR A 382 29.06 17.72 -11.38
N ASP A 383 28.78 18.41 -12.49
CA ASP A 383 29.59 19.57 -12.93
C ASP A 383 29.58 20.69 -11.87
N ILE A 384 28.39 20.98 -11.30
CA ILE A 384 28.23 21.96 -10.22
C ILE A 384 29.00 21.55 -8.96
N ALA A 385 28.92 20.28 -8.56
CA ALA A 385 29.61 19.78 -7.38
C ALA A 385 31.13 19.91 -7.52
N VAL A 386 31.70 19.52 -8.67
CA VAL A 386 33.14 19.65 -8.90
C VAL A 386 33.57 21.10 -9.02
N ARG A 387 32.80 21.94 -9.72
CA ARG A 387 33.09 23.38 -9.80
C ARG A 387 33.07 24.07 -8.44
N PHE A 388 32.30 23.54 -7.49
CA PHE A 388 32.27 24.02 -6.11
C PHE A 388 33.43 23.48 -5.25
N GLY A 389 34.16 22.46 -5.71
CA GLY A 389 35.33 21.92 -5.02
C GLY A 389 35.23 20.44 -4.65
N ALA A 390 34.21 19.70 -5.10
CA ALA A 390 34.22 18.24 -5.00
C ALA A 390 35.34 17.66 -5.88
N GLY A 391 36.17 16.78 -5.33
CA GLY A 391 37.27 16.13 -6.05
C GLY A 391 36.96 14.68 -6.44
N GLY A 392 37.81 14.08 -7.27
CA GLY A 392 37.80 12.63 -7.53
C GLY A 392 36.97 12.16 -8.72
N ILE A 393 36.39 13.07 -9.52
CA ILE A 393 35.63 12.72 -10.73
C ILE A 393 35.85 13.73 -11.86
N GLY A 394 36.07 13.24 -13.08
CA GLY A 394 36.22 14.06 -14.29
C GLY A 394 37.40 15.05 -14.29
N ASP A 395 37.38 16.01 -15.22
CA ASP A 395 38.36 17.08 -15.37
C ASP A 395 37.79 18.43 -14.92
N ALA A 396 38.21 18.90 -13.75
CA ALA A 396 37.74 20.15 -13.15
C ALA A 396 38.04 21.40 -14.00
N THR A 397 39.00 21.36 -14.92
CA THR A 397 39.32 22.50 -15.79
C THR A 397 38.21 22.80 -16.79
N LYS A 398 37.42 21.78 -17.17
CA LYS A 398 36.34 21.88 -18.16
C LYS A 398 35.06 22.53 -17.64
N VAL A 399 34.98 22.77 -16.33
CA VAL A 399 33.82 23.39 -15.67
C VAL A 399 34.16 24.77 -15.09
N ALA A 400 35.38 25.27 -15.32
CA ALA A 400 35.86 26.53 -14.77
C ALA A 400 35.09 27.76 -15.29
N ASP A 401 34.52 27.67 -16.50
CA ASP A 401 33.73 28.70 -17.17
C ASP A 401 32.33 28.92 -16.55
N ILE A 402 31.85 27.97 -15.73
CA ILE A 402 30.55 28.09 -15.08
C ILE A 402 30.59 29.22 -14.03
N SER A 403 29.61 30.12 -14.12
CA SER A 403 29.53 31.28 -13.23
C SER A 403 29.25 30.87 -11.78
N ASN A 404 29.83 31.62 -10.82
CA ASN A 404 29.61 31.39 -9.40
C ASN A 404 28.14 31.54 -8.98
N GLU A 405 27.37 32.38 -9.68
CA GLU A 405 25.96 32.59 -9.42
C GLU A 405 25.13 31.32 -9.72
N VAL A 406 25.37 30.69 -10.87
CA VAL A 406 24.69 29.45 -11.26
C VAL A 406 25.03 28.32 -10.29
N VAL A 407 26.31 28.20 -9.89
CA VAL A 407 26.77 27.19 -8.92
C VAL A 407 26.06 27.36 -7.58
N THR A 408 26.01 28.58 -7.04
CA THR A 408 25.36 28.86 -5.75
C THR A 408 23.86 28.57 -5.81
N LYS A 409 23.16 29.07 -6.84
CA LYS A 409 21.72 28.82 -7.00
C LYS A 409 21.39 27.34 -7.19
N ALA A 410 22.15 26.62 -8.03
CA ALA A 410 21.98 25.19 -8.23
C ALA A 410 22.16 24.41 -6.92
N ARG A 411 23.20 24.73 -6.13
CA ARG A 411 23.43 24.10 -4.82
C ARG A 411 22.29 24.37 -3.84
N MET A 412 21.78 25.60 -3.78
CA MET A 412 20.61 25.92 -2.94
C MET A 412 19.39 25.09 -3.32
N VAL A 413 19.12 24.92 -4.62
CA VAL A 413 18.03 24.07 -5.11
C VAL A 413 18.26 22.60 -4.71
N THR A 414 19.46 22.06 -4.95
CA THR A 414 19.83 20.69 -4.58
C THR A 414 19.69 20.44 -3.07
N THR A 415 20.22 21.35 -2.23
CA THR A 415 20.11 21.26 -0.77
C THR A 415 18.65 21.25 -0.35
N LYS A 416 17.83 22.17 -0.87
CA LYS A 416 16.40 22.24 -0.52
C LYS A 416 15.63 20.98 -0.92
N LEU A 417 15.94 20.40 -2.09
CA LEU A 417 15.34 19.13 -2.53
C LEU A 417 15.68 18.00 -1.56
N LEU A 418 16.94 17.89 -1.14
CA LEU A 418 17.41 16.87 -0.19
C LEU A 418 16.82 17.08 1.20
N GLU A 419 16.84 18.30 1.73
CA GLU A 419 16.26 18.63 3.04
C GLU A 419 14.78 18.28 3.09
N ASN A 420 14.00 18.67 2.07
CA ASN A 420 12.59 18.32 1.98
C ASN A 420 12.37 16.80 1.91
N ALA A 421 13.23 16.07 1.20
CA ALA A 421 13.09 14.62 1.04
C ALA A 421 13.52 13.82 2.29
N VAL A 422 14.62 14.24 2.94
CA VAL A 422 15.06 13.73 4.26
C VAL A 422 13.97 13.99 5.28
N ASP A 423 13.45 15.22 5.30
CA ASP A 423 12.44 15.61 6.25
C ASP A 423 11.19 14.74 6.11
N ARG A 424 10.67 14.52 4.90
CA ARG A 424 9.53 13.62 4.62
C ARG A 424 9.69 12.22 5.22
N MET A 425 10.90 11.69 5.29
CA MET A 425 11.15 10.31 5.74
C MET A 425 11.39 10.17 7.24
N LYS A 426 11.75 11.25 7.95
CA LYS A 426 12.06 11.20 9.39
C LYS A 426 10.98 10.48 10.20
N THR A 427 11.44 9.66 11.14
CA THR A 427 10.58 8.96 12.09
C THR A 427 10.25 9.77 13.32
N SER A 428 10.92 10.88 13.57
CA SER A 428 10.63 11.72 14.72
C SER A 428 10.94 13.18 14.39
N PRO A 429 10.34 14.09 15.17
CA PRO A 429 10.78 15.46 15.28
C PRO A 429 12.11 15.61 16.01
N GLU A 430 13.10 14.75 15.80
CA GLU A 430 14.46 14.99 16.29
C GLU A 430 15.43 15.05 15.11
N ASP A 431 16.57 15.73 15.32
CA ASP A 431 17.61 15.75 14.30
C ASP A 431 18.09 14.34 14.06
N CYS A 432 17.92 13.88 12.84
CA CYS A 432 18.24 12.50 12.48
C CYS A 432 19.73 12.38 12.17
N THR A 433 20.27 11.18 12.34
CA THR A 433 21.56 10.83 11.74
C THR A 433 21.32 10.30 10.33
N VAL A 434 22.00 10.87 9.34
CA VAL A 434 21.95 10.43 7.94
C VAL A 434 23.18 9.58 7.63
N LEU A 435 22.96 8.38 7.10
CA LEU A 435 23.96 7.56 6.44
C LEU A 435 23.92 7.86 4.94
N LEU A 436 24.95 8.54 4.43
CA LEU A 436 25.03 8.97 3.04
C LEU A 436 25.86 7.98 2.22
N VAL A 437 25.23 7.35 1.23
CA VAL A 437 25.82 6.35 0.35
C VAL A 437 25.55 6.65 -1.13
N GLY A 438 26.11 5.82 -2.00
CA GLY A 438 25.99 5.97 -3.45
C GLY A 438 27.11 6.80 -4.07
N GLY A 439 27.32 6.62 -5.37
CA GLY A 439 28.39 7.32 -6.11
C GLY A 439 28.14 8.82 -6.29
N GLY A 440 26.90 9.27 -6.13
CA GLY A 440 26.50 10.68 -6.17
C GLY A 440 26.58 11.39 -4.82
N SER A 441 27.15 10.76 -3.78
CA SER A 441 27.30 11.35 -2.44
C SER A 441 27.96 12.75 -2.45
N ILE A 442 28.81 13.02 -3.45
CA ILE A 442 29.45 14.32 -3.70
C ILE A 442 28.47 15.49 -3.90
N LEU A 443 27.21 15.21 -4.24
CA LEU A 443 26.17 16.22 -4.43
C LEU A 443 25.61 16.75 -3.11
N VAL A 444 25.74 15.97 -2.03
CA VAL A 444 25.08 16.22 -0.76
C VAL A 444 25.99 17.08 0.13
N PRO A 445 25.50 18.21 0.65
CA PRO A 445 26.28 19.01 1.60
C PRO A 445 26.51 18.26 2.91
N ARG A 446 27.60 18.59 3.61
CA ARG A 446 27.93 18.01 4.93
C ARG A 446 26.98 18.43 6.05
N GLN A 447 26.26 19.51 5.85
CA GLN A 447 25.25 20.03 6.75
C GLN A 447 23.94 20.12 5.97
N LEU A 448 22.90 19.53 6.54
CA LEU A 448 21.52 19.58 6.06
C LEU A 448 20.67 20.02 7.24
N LYS A 449 19.68 20.87 7.00
CA LYS A 449 18.73 21.27 8.04
C LYS A 449 18.00 20.04 8.59
N GLY A 450 17.89 19.96 9.92
CA GLY A 450 17.20 18.87 10.61
C GLY A 450 17.97 17.54 10.63
N VAL A 451 19.28 17.57 10.33
CA VAL A 451 20.18 16.43 10.36
C VAL A 451 21.31 16.74 11.35
N GLN A 452 21.44 15.93 12.40
CA GLN A 452 22.46 16.10 13.44
C GLN A 452 23.85 15.87 12.87
N GLU A 453 23.99 14.79 12.09
CA GLU A 453 25.24 14.36 11.50
C GLU A 453 24.98 13.62 10.19
N VAL A 454 25.81 13.91 9.19
CA VAL A 454 25.90 13.14 7.93
C VAL A 454 27.13 12.24 8.00
N ILE A 455 26.91 10.95 8.19
CA ILE A 455 27.95 9.93 8.21
C ILE A 455 28.13 9.39 6.79
N ILE A 456 29.34 9.52 6.25
CA ILE A 456 29.74 8.88 5.00
C ILE A 456 30.62 7.67 5.36
N PRO A 457 30.10 6.44 5.28
CA PRO A 457 30.87 5.26 5.63
C PRO A 457 32.04 4.99 4.65
N PRO A 458 33.06 4.21 5.04
CA PRO A 458 34.03 3.68 4.09
C PRO A 458 33.31 2.84 3.04
N PHE A 459 33.79 2.84 1.79
CA PHE A 459 33.15 2.11 0.66
C PHE A 459 31.68 2.48 0.40
N HIS A 460 31.27 3.70 0.78
CA HIS A 460 29.89 4.19 0.61
C HIS A 460 29.37 4.12 -0.83
N ASP A 461 30.25 4.16 -1.82
CA ASP A 461 29.91 4.12 -3.23
C ASP A 461 29.46 2.72 -3.70
N VAL A 462 29.82 1.66 -2.98
CA VAL A 462 29.43 0.26 -3.22
C VAL A 462 28.67 -0.35 -2.04
N ALA A 463 28.02 0.50 -1.23
CA ALA A 463 27.29 0.07 -0.05
C ALA A 463 26.20 -0.96 -0.38
N ASN A 464 25.53 -0.83 -1.53
CA ASN A 464 24.60 -1.83 -2.05
C ASN A 464 25.22 -3.24 -2.17
N ALA A 465 26.35 -3.39 -2.86
CA ALA A 465 27.04 -4.67 -3.03
C ALA A 465 27.50 -5.25 -1.68
N VAL A 466 27.96 -4.39 -0.77
CA VAL A 466 28.29 -4.79 0.61
C VAL A 466 27.05 -5.27 1.36
N GLY A 467 25.93 -4.56 1.25
CA GLY A 467 24.65 -4.92 1.84
C GLY A 467 24.16 -6.29 1.38
N ALA A 468 24.28 -6.58 0.08
CA ALA A 468 23.98 -7.90 -0.48
C ALA A 468 24.87 -9.00 0.13
N ALA A 469 26.16 -8.75 0.31
CA ALA A 469 27.09 -9.73 0.87
C ALA A 469 26.84 -10.05 2.36
N ILE A 470 26.27 -9.10 3.13
CA ILE A 470 26.02 -9.24 4.59
C ILE A 470 24.54 -9.44 4.94
N ALA A 471 23.68 -9.65 3.94
CA ALA A 471 22.26 -9.84 4.16
C ALA A 471 21.97 -11.07 5.03
N LYS A 472 20.89 -10.97 5.81
CA LYS A 472 20.47 -11.97 6.81
C LYS A 472 19.33 -12.82 6.27
N VAL A 473 19.03 -13.93 6.94
CA VAL A 473 17.91 -14.80 6.59
C VAL A 473 16.77 -14.58 7.58
N SER A 474 15.53 -14.67 7.11
CA SER A 474 14.34 -14.57 7.98
C SER A 474 13.37 -15.73 7.82
N GLY A 475 12.57 -15.93 8.86
CA GLY A 475 11.38 -16.77 8.83
C GLY A 475 10.22 -16.02 9.46
N ASP A 476 9.14 -15.86 8.70
CA ASP A 476 7.93 -15.16 9.12
C ASP A 476 6.71 -16.10 9.21
N VAL A 477 5.82 -15.73 10.12
CA VAL A 477 4.51 -16.36 10.31
C VAL A 477 3.49 -15.26 10.49
N ASP A 478 2.50 -15.18 9.60
CA ASP A 478 1.35 -14.29 9.67
C ASP A 478 0.10 -15.15 9.52
N THR A 479 -0.75 -15.18 10.55
CA THR A 479 -1.92 -16.08 10.60
C THR A 479 -3.01 -15.50 11.48
N ILE A 480 -4.28 -15.90 11.28
CA ILE A 480 -5.37 -15.59 12.20
C ILE A 480 -5.60 -16.80 13.12
N GLU A 481 -5.67 -16.55 14.43
CA GLU A 481 -5.82 -17.56 15.47
C GLU A 481 -7.06 -17.26 16.34
N ILE A 482 -7.77 -18.30 16.76
CA ILE A 482 -8.98 -18.18 17.58
C ILE A 482 -8.59 -18.26 19.07
N VAL A 483 -8.40 -17.09 19.70
CA VAL A 483 -7.88 -16.97 21.08
C VAL A 483 -8.84 -17.52 22.13
N GLN A 484 -10.15 -17.57 21.87
CA GLN A 484 -11.11 -18.13 22.84
C GLN A 484 -10.86 -19.62 23.15
N SER A 485 -10.21 -20.34 22.24
CA SER A 485 -10.01 -21.80 22.34
C SER A 485 -8.71 -22.22 23.05
N GLN A 486 -7.74 -21.32 23.19
CA GLN A 486 -6.38 -21.62 23.70
C GLN A 486 -5.78 -20.38 24.38
N GLN A 487 -4.85 -20.56 25.33
CA GLN A 487 -4.17 -19.39 25.91
C GLN A 487 -3.27 -18.71 24.87
N LEU A 488 -3.36 -17.38 24.74
CA LEU A 488 -2.55 -16.59 23.80
C LEU A 488 -1.04 -16.85 23.96
N SER A 489 -0.58 -17.10 25.19
CA SER A 489 0.82 -17.45 25.49
C SER A 489 1.28 -18.74 24.78
N GLU A 490 0.43 -19.75 24.68
CA GLU A 490 0.71 -21.02 24.01
C GLU A 490 0.74 -20.85 22.49
N ILE A 491 -0.23 -20.11 21.95
CA ILE A 491 -0.27 -19.74 20.52
C ILE A 491 1.03 -19.02 20.14
N LEU A 492 1.40 -17.97 20.89
CA LEU A 492 2.63 -17.22 20.62
C LEU A 492 3.88 -18.09 20.71
N LYS A 493 3.94 -19.04 21.66
CA LYS A 493 5.07 -19.97 21.77
C LYS A 493 5.18 -20.87 20.53
N ARG A 494 4.05 -21.39 20.03
CA ARG A 494 4.01 -22.20 18.80
C ARG A 494 4.45 -21.37 17.58
N LEU A 495 3.89 -20.18 17.39
CA LEU A 495 4.19 -19.33 16.24
C LEU A 495 5.64 -18.83 16.25
N LYS A 496 6.20 -18.48 17.42
CA LYS A 496 7.64 -18.19 17.56
C LYS A 496 8.51 -19.37 17.15
N THR A 497 8.17 -20.58 17.60
CA THR A 497 8.93 -21.79 17.24
C THR A 497 8.88 -22.04 15.73
N LEU A 498 7.73 -21.82 15.09
CA LEU A 498 7.57 -21.96 13.65
C LEU A 498 8.35 -20.89 12.87
N ALA A 499 8.34 -19.64 13.34
CA ALA A 499 9.13 -18.57 12.71
C ALA A 499 10.64 -18.88 12.78
N LEU A 500 11.13 -19.32 13.94
CA LEU A 500 12.52 -19.75 14.12
C LEU A 500 12.88 -20.91 13.18
N SER A 501 12.03 -21.95 13.10
CA SER A 501 12.30 -23.10 12.24
C SER A 501 12.31 -22.75 10.76
N LYS A 502 11.43 -21.85 10.30
CA LYS A 502 11.45 -21.31 8.93
C LYS A 502 12.75 -20.57 8.63
N ALA A 503 13.25 -19.74 9.56
CA ALA A 503 14.52 -19.03 9.38
C ALA A 503 15.69 -20.00 9.22
N VAL A 504 15.75 -21.04 10.05
CA VAL A 504 16.79 -22.08 9.97
C VAL A 504 16.68 -22.88 8.68
N ALA A 505 15.47 -23.26 8.27
CA ALA A 505 15.23 -23.96 7.00
C ALA A 505 15.66 -23.13 5.77
N ALA A 506 15.55 -21.80 5.85
CA ALA A 506 16.03 -20.88 4.83
C ALA A 506 17.55 -20.63 4.88
N GLY A 507 18.29 -21.26 5.80
CA GLY A 507 19.75 -21.23 5.88
C GLY A 507 20.33 -20.39 7.02
N ALA A 508 19.52 -19.92 7.97
CA ALA A 508 20.02 -19.19 9.13
C ALA A 508 20.82 -20.09 10.09
N ASP A 509 21.90 -19.56 10.67
CA ASP A 509 22.61 -20.21 11.78
C ASP A 509 21.72 -20.20 13.03
N LEU A 510 21.39 -21.41 13.51
CA LEU A 510 20.57 -21.66 14.70
C LEU A 510 21.00 -20.83 15.92
N ALA A 511 22.30 -20.64 16.12
CA ALA A 511 22.82 -19.89 17.27
C ALA A 511 22.57 -18.37 17.18
N SER A 512 22.28 -17.86 15.98
CA SER A 512 22.07 -16.43 15.73
C SER A 512 20.60 -16.03 15.60
N VAL A 513 19.69 -17.00 15.44
CA VAL A 513 18.28 -16.70 15.17
C VAL A 513 17.58 -16.15 16.41
N SER A 514 16.89 -15.03 16.27
CA SER A 514 16.08 -14.43 17.33
C SER A 514 14.77 -13.88 16.79
N ILE A 515 13.77 -13.75 17.66
CA ILE A 515 12.50 -13.09 17.33
C ILE A 515 12.73 -11.58 17.33
N THR A 516 12.38 -10.93 16.24
CA THR A 516 12.57 -9.48 16.03
C THR A 516 11.27 -8.70 16.05
N GLU A 517 10.15 -9.36 15.74
CA GLU A 517 8.84 -8.71 15.63
C GLU A 517 7.72 -9.66 16.08
N ILE A 518 6.76 -9.10 16.81
CA ILE A 518 5.50 -9.76 17.18
C ILE A 518 4.39 -8.70 17.11
N ASN A 519 3.45 -8.85 16.19
CA ASN A 519 2.26 -8.01 16.10
C ASN A 519 1.00 -8.85 16.36
N ILE A 520 0.05 -8.29 17.11
CA ILE A 520 -1.20 -8.95 17.50
C ILE A 520 -2.34 -7.98 17.18
N LEU A 521 -3.20 -8.37 16.23
CA LEU A 521 -4.26 -7.52 15.67
C LEU A 521 -5.61 -8.24 15.79
N PRO A 522 -6.47 -7.85 16.75
CA PRO A 522 -7.80 -8.44 16.92
C PRO A 522 -8.70 -8.22 15.69
N VAL A 523 -9.50 -9.22 15.32
CA VAL A 523 -10.46 -9.16 14.21
C VAL A 523 -11.84 -8.73 14.74
N GLN A 524 -12.51 -7.82 14.03
CA GLN A 524 -13.82 -7.30 14.41
C GLN A 524 -14.97 -8.24 14.03
N TYR A 525 -16.12 -8.09 14.69
CA TYR A 525 -17.38 -8.83 14.45
C TYR A 525 -17.31 -10.35 14.62
N VAL A 526 -16.25 -10.86 15.25
CA VAL A 526 -16.10 -12.30 15.52
C VAL A 526 -16.26 -12.59 17.00
N THR A 527 -17.18 -13.50 17.35
CA THR A 527 -17.47 -13.90 18.74
C THR A 527 -16.36 -14.73 19.37
N ASN A 528 -15.51 -15.34 18.55
CA ASN A 528 -14.48 -16.30 18.97
C ASN A 528 -13.10 -15.66 19.28
N GLN A 529 -13.01 -14.32 19.30
CA GLN A 529 -11.76 -13.58 19.52
C GLN A 529 -10.66 -13.92 18.49
N ALA A 530 -11.03 -14.15 17.23
CA ALA A 530 -10.09 -14.27 16.12
C ALA A 530 -9.10 -13.10 16.12
N THR A 531 -7.81 -13.41 16.07
CA THR A 531 -6.71 -12.45 16.19
C THR A 531 -5.64 -12.77 15.16
N ARG A 532 -5.31 -11.80 14.30
CA ARG A 532 -4.17 -11.91 13.39
C ARG A 532 -2.88 -11.73 14.17
N ILE A 533 -1.96 -12.68 14.07
CA ILE A 533 -0.68 -12.69 14.75
C ILE A 533 0.44 -12.80 13.73
N ILE A 534 1.38 -11.85 13.78
CA ILE A 534 2.57 -11.79 12.93
C ILE A 534 3.79 -12.02 13.82
N VAL A 535 4.66 -12.96 13.47
CA VAL A 535 5.92 -13.25 14.17
C VAL A 535 7.05 -13.36 13.15
N LYS A 536 8.12 -12.58 13.35
CA LYS A 536 9.31 -12.60 12.49
C LYS A 536 10.56 -13.00 13.26
N ALA A 537 11.24 -14.02 12.76
CA ALA A 537 12.55 -14.48 13.21
C ALA A 537 13.64 -14.12 12.19
N ILE A 538 14.82 -13.75 12.68
CA ILE A 538 15.95 -13.34 11.83
C ILE A 538 17.24 -13.90 12.40
N GLY A 539 18.13 -14.39 11.51
CA GLY A 539 19.48 -14.86 11.85
C GLY A 539 20.52 -14.57 10.78
N GLU A 540 21.79 -14.71 11.13
CA GLU A 540 22.91 -14.68 10.20
C GLU A 540 22.86 -15.90 9.26
N LEU A 541 23.22 -15.72 7.99
CA LEU A 541 23.37 -16.84 7.07
C LEU A 541 24.43 -17.82 7.61
N GLY A 542 24.11 -19.10 7.70
CA GLY A 542 25.04 -20.13 8.15
C GLY A 542 26.22 -20.35 7.20
N VAL A 543 27.23 -21.08 7.68
CA VAL A 543 28.35 -21.53 6.82
C VAL A 543 28.02 -22.95 6.33
N PRO A 544 27.87 -23.18 5.02
CA PRO A 544 27.56 -24.52 4.51
C PRO A 544 28.72 -25.47 4.85
N SER A 545 28.44 -26.60 5.54
CA SER A 545 29.46 -27.63 5.80
C SER A 545 29.61 -28.62 4.65
N ASP A 546 28.54 -28.87 3.88
CA ASP A 546 28.50 -29.73 2.68
C ASP A 546 27.46 -29.16 1.69
N TYR A 547 27.85 -28.22 0.82
CA TYR A 547 26.94 -27.72 -0.21
C TYR A 547 26.99 -28.63 -1.44
N THR A 548 25.89 -29.33 -1.71
CA THR A 548 25.66 -29.98 -3.01
C THR A 548 24.70 -29.08 -3.79
N PRO A 549 25.07 -28.61 -5.01
CA PRO A 549 24.15 -27.84 -5.84
C PRO A 549 22.85 -28.64 -6.05
N PRO A 550 21.66 -28.04 -5.85
CA PRO A 550 20.41 -28.76 -6.10
C PRO A 550 20.35 -29.23 -7.56
N GLU A 551 19.87 -30.45 -7.80
CA GLU A 551 19.51 -30.89 -9.15
C GLU A 551 18.39 -29.98 -9.67
N ILE A 552 18.66 -29.28 -10.77
CA ILE A 552 17.67 -28.43 -11.42
C ILE A 552 16.51 -29.33 -11.85
N ASN A 553 15.32 -29.10 -11.30
CA ASN A 553 14.11 -29.82 -11.67
C ASN A 553 13.95 -29.78 -13.21
N THR A 554 14.07 -30.94 -13.85
CA THR A 554 14.14 -31.14 -15.31
C THR A 554 12.84 -30.82 -16.05
N VAL A 555 11.80 -30.42 -15.33
CA VAL A 555 10.46 -30.09 -15.84
C VAL A 555 10.46 -28.87 -16.78
N TYR A 556 11.47 -28.00 -16.70
CA TYR A 556 11.50 -26.72 -17.44
C TYR A 556 12.51 -26.69 -18.62
N GLN A 557 12.79 -27.84 -19.24
CA GLN A 557 13.63 -27.91 -20.45
C GLN A 557 12.93 -27.36 -21.71
N SER A 558 11.61 -27.20 -21.73
CA SER A 558 10.89 -26.77 -22.94
C SER A 558 11.02 -25.26 -23.29
N ASP A 559 11.64 -24.45 -22.42
CA ASP A 559 11.89 -23.02 -22.67
C ASP A 559 13.24 -22.75 -23.40
N LEU A 560 13.84 -23.79 -24.01
CA LEU A 560 15.21 -23.80 -24.55
C LEU A 560 15.38 -23.28 -25.98
N GLU A 561 14.34 -22.79 -26.65
CA GLU A 561 14.56 -22.12 -27.93
C GLU A 561 15.22 -20.76 -27.68
N GLU A 562 16.50 -20.65 -28.07
CA GLU A 562 17.18 -19.37 -28.29
C GLU A 562 16.45 -18.62 -29.40
N GLU A 563 15.32 -18.00 -29.08
CA GLU A 563 14.81 -16.95 -29.95
C GLU A 563 15.79 -15.77 -29.89
N PRO A 564 16.29 -15.28 -31.03
CA PRO A 564 17.12 -14.09 -31.07
C PRO A 564 16.35 -12.93 -30.43
N GLU A 565 17.02 -12.07 -29.65
CA GLU A 565 16.37 -10.86 -29.16
C GLU A 565 15.80 -10.09 -30.36
N PRO A 566 14.47 -9.86 -30.43
CA PRO A 566 13.89 -9.13 -31.54
C PRO A 566 14.44 -7.71 -31.55
N THR A 567 14.77 -7.23 -32.75
CA THR A 567 15.14 -5.83 -33.02
C THR A 567 14.13 -4.87 -32.40
N GLN A 568 14.62 -3.75 -31.84
CA GLN A 568 13.83 -2.70 -31.20
C GLN A 568 12.60 -2.30 -32.02
N GLU A 569 11.42 -2.82 -31.67
CA GLU A 569 10.14 -2.24 -32.06
C GLU A 569 9.29 -1.95 -30.83
N THR A 570 8.90 -0.67 -30.75
CA THR A 570 7.91 -0.01 -29.89
C THR A 570 7.83 -0.47 -28.43
N ILE A 571 8.63 0.20 -27.59
CA ILE A 571 8.19 0.59 -26.26
C ILE A 571 6.87 1.35 -26.45
N LEU A 572 5.75 0.76 -26.05
CA LEU A 572 4.52 1.53 -25.91
C LEU A 572 4.84 2.65 -24.92
N PRO A 573 4.56 3.94 -25.22
CA PRO A 573 4.76 5.00 -24.27
C PRO A 573 4.04 4.59 -22.99
N GLY A 574 4.78 4.44 -21.89
CA GLY A 574 4.17 4.34 -20.58
C GLY A 574 3.33 5.59 -20.43
N SER A 575 2.01 5.43 -20.51
CA SER A 575 1.13 6.48 -20.03
C SER A 575 1.40 6.51 -18.53
N ASP A 576 2.11 7.56 -18.10
CA ASP A 576 2.29 7.90 -16.69
C ASP A 576 1.00 7.61 -15.91
N GLY A 577 1.14 7.11 -14.68
CA GLY A 577 0.05 6.77 -13.76
C GLY A 577 -0.84 7.94 -13.30
N ALA A 578 -0.95 9.00 -14.10
CA ALA A 578 -2.07 9.91 -14.08
C ALA A 578 -2.80 9.74 -15.40
N THR A 579 -4.07 9.33 -15.37
CA THR A 579 -4.98 9.67 -16.46
C THR A 579 -4.66 11.11 -16.86
N GLY A 580 -4.30 11.41 -18.11
CA GLY A 580 -3.85 12.73 -18.58
C GLY A 580 -4.91 13.84 -18.49
N ILE A 581 -5.80 13.73 -17.52
CA ILE A 581 -6.88 14.61 -17.14
C ILE A 581 -6.26 15.75 -16.32
N ASP A 582 -6.49 16.96 -16.80
CA ASP A 582 -6.27 18.16 -16.02
C ASP A 582 -7.45 18.34 -15.06
N TYR A 583 -7.24 18.06 -13.77
CA TYR A 583 -8.29 18.17 -12.76
C TYR A 583 -8.72 19.61 -12.51
N LEU A 584 -7.88 20.61 -12.83
CA LEU A 584 -8.27 22.01 -12.69
C LEU A 584 -9.37 22.38 -13.68
N SER A 585 -9.24 21.97 -14.94
CA SER A 585 -10.21 22.27 -16.00
C SER A 585 -11.34 21.24 -16.13
N TYR A 586 -11.26 20.12 -15.40
CA TYR A 586 -12.27 19.06 -15.43
C TYR A 586 -13.68 19.57 -15.09
N ARG A 587 -14.66 19.22 -15.94
CA ARG A 587 -16.08 19.51 -15.77
C ARG A 587 -16.93 18.23 -15.82
N PRO A 588 -17.84 18.01 -14.85
CA PRO A 588 -18.77 16.89 -14.87
C PRO A 588 -19.80 17.04 -16.01
N LYS A 589 -20.40 15.94 -16.43
CA LYS A 589 -21.42 15.92 -17.49
C LYS A 589 -22.81 16.02 -16.88
N ILE A 590 -23.51 17.12 -17.15
CA ILE A 590 -24.92 17.32 -16.77
C ILE A 590 -25.81 17.22 -18.02
N VAL A 591 -26.86 16.42 -17.97
CA VAL A 591 -27.85 16.24 -19.05
C VAL A 591 -29.24 16.20 -18.43
N ASP A 592 -30.17 17.04 -18.89
CA ASP A 592 -31.57 17.07 -18.41
C ASP A 592 -31.72 17.18 -16.88
N ASN A 593 -30.85 18.00 -16.23
CA ASN A 593 -30.71 18.13 -14.77
C ASN A 593 -30.28 16.86 -14.03
N GLU A 594 -29.74 15.88 -14.73
CA GLU A 594 -29.10 14.70 -14.16
C GLU A 594 -27.59 14.79 -14.33
N TRP A 595 -26.85 14.48 -13.26
CA TRP A 595 -25.40 14.36 -13.33
C TRP A 595 -25.02 12.95 -13.75
N ILE A 596 -24.46 12.83 -14.94
CA ILE A 596 -24.00 11.57 -15.53
C ILE A 596 -22.56 11.33 -15.10
N LEU A 597 -22.33 10.31 -14.27
CA LEU A 597 -21.02 10.05 -13.67
C LEU A 597 -20.04 9.40 -14.65
N SER A 598 -18.80 9.91 -14.63
CA SER A 598 -17.63 9.29 -15.26
C SER A 598 -16.76 8.55 -14.24
N GLU A 599 -15.74 7.81 -14.70
CA GLU A 599 -14.75 7.19 -13.80
C GLU A 599 -14.04 8.23 -12.92
N THR A 600 -13.80 9.44 -13.45
CA THR A 600 -13.19 10.55 -12.71
C THR A 600 -14.12 11.08 -11.61
N ASP A 601 -15.41 11.19 -11.90
CA ASP A 601 -16.39 11.59 -10.88
C ASP A 601 -16.45 10.57 -9.74
N LEU A 602 -16.49 9.27 -10.07
CA LEU A 602 -16.45 8.20 -9.08
C LEU A 602 -15.16 8.23 -8.25
N PHE A 603 -14.02 8.53 -8.87
CA PHE A 603 -12.75 8.69 -8.17
C PHE A 603 -12.74 9.88 -7.21
N PHE A 604 -13.36 11.00 -7.56
CA PHE A 604 -13.50 12.12 -6.62
C PHE A 604 -14.47 11.80 -5.49
N ILE A 605 -15.62 11.18 -5.80
CA ILE A 605 -16.61 10.83 -4.78
C ILE A 605 -16.00 9.85 -3.78
N GLN A 606 -15.24 8.83 -4.20
CA GLN A 606 -14.68 7.85 -3.26
C GLN A 606 -13.68 8.47 -2.27
N GLU A 607 -12.82 9.40 -2.73
CA GLU A 607 -11.91 10.14 -1.84
C GLU A 607 -12.70 10.98 -0.83
N GLY A 608 -13.74 11.68 -1.29
CA GLY A 608 -14.60 12.49 -0.44
C GLY A 608 -15.39 11.69 0.58
N CYS A 609 -15.98 10.56 0.18
CA CYS A 609 -16.65 9.63 1.08
C CYS A 609 -15.68 9.12 2.15
N GLY A 610 -14.43 8.84 1.79
CA GLY A 610 -13.36 8.50 2.73
C GLY A 610 -13.14 9.57 3.80
N VAL A 611 -13.04 10.85 3.40
CA VAL A 611 -12.90 11.98 4.34
C VAL A 611 -14.14 12.13 5.22
N LEU A 612 -15.35 12.04 4.65
CA LEU A 612 -16.62 12.15 5.38
C LEU A 612 -16.90 10.93 6.27
N GLY A 613 -16.15 9.84 6.11
CA GLY A 613 -16.23 8.64 6.94
C GLY A 613 -15.70 8.82 8.36
N THR A 614 -14.97 9.89 8.67
CA THR A 614 -14.47 10.19 10.04
C THR A 614 -13.71 9.02 10.68
N GLY A 615 -12.94 8.27 9.89
CA GLY A 615 -12.24 7.06 10.36
C GLY A 615 -13.03 5.75 10.24
N GLY A 616 -14.31 5.78 9.87
CA GLY A 616 -15.15 4.60 9.66
C GLY A 616 -15.86 4.56 8.31
N GLY A 617 -17.02 3.87 8.24
CA GLY A 617 -17.78 3.65 6.99
C GLY A 617 -17.17 2.64 6.00
N GLY A 618 -16.05 2.01 6.34
CA GLY A 618 -15.35 1.02 5.51
C GLY A 618 -14.50 1.64 4.39
N ASN A 619 -13.59 0.85 3.81
CA ASN A 619 -12.72 1.31 2.73
C ASN A 619 -13.54 1.56 1.44
N PRO A 620 -13.60 2.79 0.91
CA PRO A 620 -14.39 3.09 -0.28
C PRO A 620 -13.85 2.46 -1.57
N TYR A 621 -12.57 2.05 -1.60
CA TYR A 621 -11.88 1.64 -2.81
C TYR A 621 -12.51 0.44 -3.54
N PRO A 622 -12.82 -0.70 -2.88
CA PRO A 622 -13.47 -1.82 -3.57
C PRO A 622 -14.85 -1.45 -4.14
N THR A 623 -15.59 -0.56 -3.48
CA THR A 623 -16.91 -0.11 -3.96
C THR A 623 -16.77 0.85 -5.16
N TYR A 624 -15.73 1.69 -5.17
CA TYR A 624 -15.34 2.47 -6.35
C TYR A 624 -15.03 1.57 -7.55
N LEU A 625 -14.22 0.51 -7.36
CA LEU A 625 -13.88 -0.43 -8.43
C LEU A 625 -15.14 -1.07 -9.03
N LYS A 626 -16.11 -1.42 -8.19
CA LYS A 626 -17.43 -1.93 -8.60
C LYS A 626 -18.22 -0.91 -9.42
N ALA A 627 -18.36 0.33 -8.93
CA ALA A 627 -19.06 1.38 -9.65
C ALA A 627 -18.40 1.70 -11.01
N ARG A 628 -17.07 1.70 -11.05
CA ARG A 628 -16.29 1.85 -12.28
C ARG A 628 -16.54 0.71 -13.25
N GLN A 629 -16.59 -0.53 -12.76
CA GLN A 629 -16.86 -1.71 -13.56
C GLN A 629 -18.26 -1.64 -14.21
N ILE A 630 -19.27 -1.17 -13.48
CA ILE A 630 -20.62 -0.89 -14.02
C ILE A 630 -20.56 0.07 -15.23
N LEU A 631 -19.78 1.16 -15.14
CA LEU A 631 -19.61 2.07 -16.28
C LEU A 631 -18.90 1.41 -17.47
N ARG A 632 -17.88 0.59 -17.20
CA ARG A 632 -17.12 -0.14 -18.25
C ARG A 632 -17.96 -1.21 -18.94
N GLU A 633 -18.99 -1.73 -18.29
CA GLU A 633 -20.00 -2.62 -18.87
C GLU A 633 -21.05 -1.89 -19.72
N GLY A 634 -20.91 -0.57 -19.88
CA GLY A 634 -21.80 0.25 -20.71
C GLY A 634 -23.07 0.72 -20.00
N LYS A 635 -23.21 0.46 -18.69
CA LYS A 635 -24.31 1.03 -17.89
C LYS A 635 -23.98 2.48 -17.52
N THR A 636 -25.01 3.21 -17.10
CA THR A 636 -24.89 4.62 -16.70
C THR A 636 -25.24 4.75 -15.22
N ILE A 637 -24.43 5.51 -14.48
CA ILE A 637 -24.73 5.93 -13.11
C ILE A 637 -25.08 7.42 -13.13
N ARG A 638 -26.18 7.78 -12.47
CA ARG A 638 -26.78 9.11 -12.52
C ARG A 638 -27.06 9.61 -11.12
N ILE A 639 -26.85 10.90 -10.87
CA ILE A 639 -27.25 11.57 -9.63
C ILE A 639 -28.27 12.66 -9.97
N VAL A 640 -29.31 12.79 -9.15
CA VAL A 640 -30.33 13.84 -9.24
C VAL A 640 -30.38 14.66 -7.96
N ASP A 641 -30.65 15.96 -8.10
CA ASP A 641 -30.79 16.85 -6.95
C ASP A 641 -32.06 16.49 -6.17
N HIS A 642 -32.02 16.64 -4.85
CA HIS A 642 -33.13 16.32 -3.97
C HIS A 642 -34.46 16.99 -4.37
N SER A 643 -34.42 18.17 -5.01
CA SER A 643 -35.58 18.94 -5.46
C SER A 643 -36.27 18.40 -6.73
N SER A 644 -35.63 17.48 -7.46
CA SER A 644 -36.09 17.02 -8.77
C SER A 644 -37.19 15.94 -8.73
N LEU A 645 -37.39 15.29 -7.59
CA LEU A 645 -38.35 14.19 -7.43
C LEU A 645 -39.68 14.66 -6.81
N ALA A 646 -40.75 13.89 -6.98
CA ALA A 646 -42.02 14.16 -6.29
C ALA A 646 -41.91 13.79 -4.80
N ASP A 647 -42.62 14.50 -3.91
CA ASP A 647 -42.55 14.28 -2.46
C ASP A 647 -42.94 12.86 -2.03
N ASP A 648 -43.92 12.27 -2.70
CA ASP A 648 -44.45 10.93 -2.44
C ASP A 648 -43.69 9.81 -3.17
N ALA A 649 -42.69 10.18 -3.97
CA ALA A 649 -41.84 9.21 -4.63
C ALA A 649 -41.02 8.41 -3.60
N VAL A 650 -40.76 7.14 -3.89
CA VAL A 650 -40.15 6.20 -2.94
C VAL A 650 -38.67 5.97 -3.28
N LEU A 651 -37.82 6.09 -2.26
CA LEU A 651 -36.39 5.85 -2.30
C LEU A 651 -36.05 4.48 -1.74
N THR A 652 -35.13 3.76 -2.39
CA THR A 652 -34.55 2.53 -1.85
C THR A 652 -33.21 2.80 -1.18
N ARG A 653 -32.92 2.10 -0.09
CA ARG A 653 -31.74 2.31 0.75
C ARG A 653 -31.03 0.99 0.98
N GLY A 654 -29.71 1.01 0.86
CA GLY A 654 -28.90 -0.17 1.11
C GLY A 654 -27.43 0.15 1.33
N GLY A 655 -26.79 -0.67 2.14
CA GLY A 655 -25.38 -0.62 2.45
C GLY A 655 -24.89 -1.98 2.93
N PHE A 656 -23.73 -2.01 3.57
CA PHE A 656 -23.17 -3.22 4.17
C PHE A 656 -22.95 -3.04 5.66
N MET A 657 -23.15 -4.14 6.38
CA MET A 657 -22.93 -4.26 7.80
C MET A 657 -21.93 -5.38 8.05
N GLY A 658 -20.95 -5.14 8.94
CA GLY A 658 -19.97 -6.15 9.30
C GLY A 658 -18.58 -5.59 9.50
N SER A 659 -17.59 -6.49 9.52
CA SER A 659 -16.19 -6.13 9.72
C SER A 659 -15.57 -5.58 8.43
N PRO A 660 -14.98 -4.37 8.44
CA PRO A 660 -14.20 -3.86 7.33
C PRO A 660 -13.05 -4.79 6.93
N SER A 661 -12.43 -5.49 7.90
CA SER A 661 -11.35 -6.45 7.63
C SER A 661 -11.83 -7.72 6.93
N VAL A 662 -13.13 -8.06 7.08
CA VAL A 662 -13.75 -9.14 6.31
C VAL A 662 -14.07 -8.65 4.91
N GLY A 663 -14.66 -7.46 4.77
CA GLY A 663 -14.98 -6.86 3.47
C GLY A 663 -13.76 -6.64 2.56
N SER A 664 -12.55 -6.48 3.12
CA SER A 664 -11.30 -6.42 2.34
C SER A 664 -10.84 -7.77 1.77
N GLU A 665 -11.39 -8.88 2.27
CA GLU A 665 -10.94 -10.24 1.94
C GLU A 665 -12.03 -11.07 1.26
N ARG A 666 -13.29 -10.95 1.70
CA ARG A 666 -14.49 -11.49 1.05
C ARG A 666 -15.27 -10.33 0.44
N LEU A 667 -15.00 -10.06 -0.85
CA LEU A 667 -15.72 -9.04 -1.61
C LEU A 667 -17.18 -9.46 -1.84
N THR A 668 -18.03 -8.51 -2.26
CA THR A 668 -19.48 -8.70 -2.42
C THR A 668 -19.84 -9.69 -3.52
N ALA A 669 -21.02 -10.30 -3.41
CA ALA A 669 -21.42 -11.40 -4.28
C ALA A 669 -22.02 -10.99 -5.64
N GLY A 670 -22.56 -9.78 -5.78
CA GLY A 670 -23.42 -9.47 -6.94
C GLY A 670 -24.85 -9.21 -6.56
N ALA A 671 -25.45 -10.28 -6.05
CA ALA A 671 -26.87 -10.34 -5.80
C ALA A 671 -27.24 -9.83 -4.40
N ASP A 672 -26.33 -9.90 -3.45
CA ASP A 672 -26.56 -9.63 -2.01
C ASP A 672 -27.44 -8.41 -1.73
N ILE A 673 -27.00 -7.20 -2.08
CA ILE A 673 -27.75 -5.96 -1.81
C ILE A 673 -29.04 -5.85 -2.63
N MET A 674 -29.04 -6.40 -3.85
CA MET A 674 -30.19 -6.35 -4.76
C MET A 674 -31.29 -7.31 -4.31
N GLU A 675 -30.92 -8.47 -3.78
CA GLU A 675 -31.84 -9.50 -3.29
C GLU A 675 -32.44 -9.09 -1.95
N ALA A 676 -31.63 -8.57 -1.02
CA ALA A 676 -32.12 -7.95 0.21
C ALA A 676 -33.15 -6.85 -0.11
N GLY A 677 -32.81 -5.95 -1.05
CA GLY A 677 -33.69 -4.87 -1.47
C GLY A 677 -34.99 -5.37 -2.13
N LYS A 678 -34.91 -6.40 -2.97
CA LYS A 678 -36.06 -7.00 -3.67
C LYS A 678 -37.04 -7.67 -2.70
N GLU A 679 -36.56 -8.51 -1.79
CA GLU A 679 -37.45 -9.17 -0.82
C GLU A 679 -38.05 -8.17 0.16
N LEU A 680 -37.29 -7.11 0.53
CA LEU A 680 -37.82 -6.02 1.34
C LEU A 680 -38.90 -5.22 0.60
N ALA A 681 -38.68 -4.87 -0.67
CA ALA A 681 -39.64 -4.15 -1.50
C ALA A 681 -40.96 -4.91 -1.62
N LYS A 682 -40.87 -6.22 -1.87
CA LYS A 682 -41.99 -7.15 -1.93
C LYS A 682 -42.75 -7.21 -0.61
N PHE A 683 -42.06 -7.29 0.52
CA PHE A 683 -42.69 -7.25 1.84
C PHE A 683 -43.41 -5.92 2.10
N CYS A 684 -42.82 -4.80 1.69
CA CYS A 684 -43.40 -3.46 1.85
C CYS A 684 -44.52 -3.14 0.84
N GLY A 685 -44.74 -3.99 -0.16
CA GLY A 685 -45.70 -3.73 -1.23
C GLY A 685 -45.27 -2.60 -2.18
N VAL A 686 -43.96 -2.33 -2.28
CA VAL A 686 -43.38 -1.31 -3.17
C VAL A 686 -43.02 -1.95 -4.50
N SER A 687 -43.63 -1.49 -5.59
CA SER A 687 -43.41 -2.03 -6.94
C SER A 687 -42.31 -1.31 -7.73
N SER A 688 -41.93 -0.10 -7.34
CA SER A 688 -40.95 0.72 -8.07
C SER A 688 -40.30 1.76 -7.16
N PHE A 689 -39.05 2.09 -7.44
CA PHE A 689 -38.29 3.14 -6.77
C PHE A 689 -37.99 4.27 -7.73
N ALA A 690 -38.02 5.51 -7.24
CA ALA A 690 -37.68 6.69 -8.02
C ALA A 690 -36.17 6.98 -8.03
N ALA A 691 -35.49 6.70 -6.91
CA ALA A 691 -34.05 6.83 -6.79
C ALA A 691 -33.50 5.93 -5.66
N THR A 692 -32.18 5.76 -5.64
CA THR A 692 -31.45 5.17 -4.52
C THR A 692 -30.97 6.26 -3.55
N LEU A 693 -30.82 5.92 -2.27
CA LEU A 693 -30.35 6.83 -1.23
C LEU A 693 -29.37 6.08 -0.32
N CYS A 694 -28.25 6.70 0.05
CA CYS A 694 -27.35 6.12 1.06
C CYS A 694 -27.82 6.52 2.47
N ASP A 695 -27.68 5.59 3.41
CA ASP A 695 -27.95 5.88 4.82
C ASP A 695 -26.87 6.78 5.41
N GLU A 696 -25.61 6.52 5.06
CA GLU A 696 -24.45 7.34 5.43
C GLU A 696 -23.59 7.64 4.20
N ILE A 697 -23.04 8.86 4.12
CA ILE A 697 -22.07 9.24 3.07
C ILE A 697 -20.65 8.72 3.36
N GLY A 698 -20.39 8.27 4.59
CA GLY A 698 -19.06 7.86 5.03
C GLY A 698 -18.56 6.57 4.37
N GLY A 699 -17.29 6.57 3.93
CA GLY A 699 -16.57 5.39 3.47
C GLY A 699 -17.23 4.67 2.29
N SER A 700 -17.20 3.34 2.31
CA SER A 700 -17.82 2.47 1.30
C SER A 700 -19.34 2.63 1.18
N ASN A 701 -20.05 2.87 2.28
CA ASN A 701 -21.50 2.94 2.27
C ASN A 701 -22.02 4.16 1.48
N GLY A 702 -21.28 5.28 1.49
CA GLY A 702 -21.60 6.45 0.65
C GLY A 702 -21.55 6.16 -0.86
N MET A 703 -20.78 5.16 -1.28
CA MET A 703 -20.68 4.72 -2.67
C MET A 703 -21.76 3.68 -3.06
N GLN A 704 -22.40 3.01 -2.09
CA GLN A 704 -23.32 1.90 -2.39
C GLN A 704 -24.59 2.36 -3.10
N SER A 705 -25.10 3.55 -2.79
CA SER A 705 -26.26 4.10 -3.50
C SER A 705 -25.98 4.30 -4.99
N LEU A 706 -24.75 4.68 -5.37
CA LEU A 706 -24.33 4.85 -6.77
C LEU A 706 -24.25 3.51 -7.50
N VAL A 707 -23.74 2.49 -6.81
CA VAL A 707 -23.72 1.12 -7.30
C VAL A 707 -25.15 0.62 -7.54
N MET A 708 -26.03 0.74 -6.54
CA MET A 708 -27.44 0.36 -6.67
C MET A 708 -28.13 1.13 -7.79
N ALA A 709 -27.85 2.43 -7.96
CA ALA A 709 -28.41 3.25 -9.04
C ALA A 709 -28.06 2.67 -10.42
N GLY A 710 -26.79 2.30 -10.64
CA GLY A 710 -26.35 1.64 -11.86
C GLY A 710 -26.99 0.27 -12.10
N LEU A 711 -27.25 -0.51 -11.04
CA LEU A 711 -27.86 -1.83 -11.13
C LEU A 711 -29.38 -1.79 -11.35
N TYR A 712 -30.10 -0.90 -10.66
CA TYR A 712 -31.54 -0.68 -10.84
C TYR A 712 -31.87 0.16 -12.08
N ALA A 713 -30.88 0.82 -12.69
CA ALA A 713 -31.04 1.80 -13.77
C ALA A 713 -31.91 3.03 -13.40
N ILE A 714 -31.94 3.39 -12.11
CA ILE A 714 -32.58 4.60 -11.57
C ILE A 714 -31.49 5.57 -11.07
N PRO A 715 -31.76 6.88 -10.90
CA PRO A 715 -30.74 7.78 -10.37
C PRO A 715 -30.48 7.55 -8.87
N ALA A 716 -29.35 8.04 -8.37
CA ALA A 716 -29.11 8.24 -6.96
C ALA A 716 -29.57 9.65 -6.54
N PHE A 717 -30.15 9.74 -5.35
CA PHE A 717 -30.52 10.99 -4.71
C PHE A 717 -29.27 11.66 -4.12
N ASP A 718 -29.01 12.92 -4.45
CA ASP A 718 -27.88 13.68 -3.92
C ASP A 718 -28.13 14.09 -2.46
N GLY A 719 -27.81 13.20 -1.53
CA GLY A 719 -27.99 13.35 -0.10
C GLY A 719 -27.86 12.02 0.63
N ASP A 720 -27.82 12.07 1.95
CA ASP A 720 -27.80 10.89 2.81
C ASP A 720 -28.55 11.15 4.13
N LEU A 721 -28.58 10.18 5.04
CA LEU A 721 -29.36 10.25 6.28
C LEU A 721 -28.53 10.49 7.54
N MET A 722 -27.23 10.77 7.41
CA MET A 722 -26.32 11.01 8.53
C MET A 722 -25.36 12.20 8.33
N GLY A 723 -24.95 12.52 7.10
CA GLY A 723 -23.94 13.54 6.77
C GLY A 723 -22.50 13.19 7.18
N ARG A 724 -22.31 12.02 7.80
CA ARG A 724 -21.04 11.42 8.25
C ARG A 724 -21.26 9.92 8.47
N ALA A 725 -20.21 9.18 8.85
CA ALA A 725 -20.39 7.84 9.41
C ALA A 725 -20.77 7.89 10.90
N TYR A 726 -21.66 6.99 11.31
CA TYR A 726 -22.01 6.72 12.71
C TYR A 726 -21.98 5.21 13.00
N PRO A 727 -21.65 4.79 14.23
CA PRO A 727 -21.46 3.37 14.52
C PRO A 727 -22.76 2.55 14.59
N LYS A 728 -23.94 3.17 14.75
CA LYS A 728 -25.21 2.45 15.02
C LYS A 728 -26.30 2.82 14.01
N LEU A 729 -27.13 1.84 13.63
CA LEU A 729 -28.23 2.03 12.68
C LEU A 729 -29.32 2.98 13.16
N ASN A 730 -29.58 3.05 14.47
CA ASN A 730 -30.54 4.00 15.03
C ASN A 730 -30.10 5.47 14.92
N GLN A 731 -28.92 5.73 14.38
CA GLN A 731 -28.39 7.06 14.11
C GLN A 731 -28.66 7.53 12.68
N VAL A 732 -29.55 6.87 11.93
CA VAL A 732 -30.15 7.50 10.73
C VAL A 732 -31.13 8.57 11.18
N LEU A 733 -31.03 9.78 10.61
CA LEU A 733 -31.82 10.94 11.03
C LEU A 733 -33.34 10.70 11.03
N PRO A 734 -33.97 10.00 10.08
CA PRO A 734 -35.39 9.68 10.18
C PRO A 734 -35.75 8.89 11.45
N ALA A 735 -34.86 8.01 11.94
CA ALA A 735 -35.09 7.28 13.18
C ALA A 735 -34.92 8.19 14.40
N VAL A 736 -33.91 9.06 14.38
CA VAL A 736 -33.65 10.07 15.43
C VAL A 736 -34.85 11.00 15.64
N TYR A 737 -35.58 11.31 14.56
CA TYR A 737 -36.79 12.14 14.59
C TYR A 737 -38.09 11.32 14.63
N ASP A 738 -38.04 10.06 15.10
CA ASP A 738 -39.18 9.19 15.33
C ASP A 738 -40.10 8.99 14.09
N ARG A 739 -39.52 9.01 12.89
CA ARG A 739 -40.30 8.79 11.66
C ARG A 739 -40.73 7.34 11.54
N PRO A 740 -42.00 7.08 11.19
CA PRO A 740 -42.47 5.72 10.93
C PRO A 740 -41.61 5.03 9.87
N ASN A 741 -41.39 3.73 10.04
CA ASN A 741 -40.62 2.91 9.10
C ASN A 741 -39.20 3.44 8.83
N ALA A 742 -38.55 4.08 9.81
CA ALA A 742 -37.16 4.52 9.62
C ALA A 742 -36.14 3.36 9.70
N LEU A 743 -36.38 2.36 10.57
CA LEU A 743 -35.46 1.24 10.83
C LEU A 743 -36.00 -0.14 10.46
N ILE A 744 -37.31 -0.36 10.55
CA ILE A 744 -37.97 -1.65 10.27
C ILE A 744 -39.20 -1.44 9.38
N PRO A 745 -39.55 -2.42 8.52
CA PRO A 745 -38.85 -3.67 8.27
C PRO A 745 -37.50 -3.48 7.56
N CYS A 746 -36.50 -4.31 7.88
CA CYS A 746 -35.19 -4.30 7.20
C CYS A 746 -34.76 -5.72 6.83
N ALA A 747 -33.87 -5.83 5.85
CA ALA A 747 -33.41 -7.09 5.28
C ALA A 747 -31.89 -7.23 5.37
N LEU A 748 -31.42 -8.42 5.76
CA LEU A 748 -30.03 -8.84 5.63
C LEU A 748 -29.90 -9.94 4.57
N CYS A 749 -28.84 -9.88 3.77
CA CYS A 749 -28.45 -10.94 2.84
C CYS A 749 -26.95 -11.20 2.93
N ASP A 750 -26.54 -12.46 2.96
CA ASP A 750 -25.13 -12.84 2.97
C ASP A 750 -24.54 -13.01 1.56
N GLY A 751 -25.37 -13.03 0.52
CA GLY A 751 -24.95 -13.28 -0.86
C GLY A 751 -24.81 -14.76 -1.21
N ASP A 752 -25.23 -15.67 -0.33
CA ASP A 752 -25.19 -17.12 -0.46
C ASP A 752 -26.61 -17.70 -0.23
N ASP A 753 -27.59 -17.12 -0.94
CA ASP A 753 -29.02 -17.45 -0.93
C ASP A 753 -29.75 -17.29 0.43
N ASN A 754 -29.11 -16.76 1.48
CA ASN A 754 -29.77 -16.51 2.76
C ASN A 754 -30.24 -15.06 2.88
N VAL A 755 -31.56 -14.87 2.98
CA VAL A 755 -32.18 -13.56 3.23
C VAL A 755 -33.01 -13.61 4.50
N ILE A 756 -32.82 -12.63 5.39
CA ILE A 756 -33.60 -12.48 6.63
C ILE A 756 -34.32 -11.14 6.63
N LEU A 757 -35.62 -11.16 6.91
CA LEU A 757 -36.43 -9.95 7.13
C LEU A 757 -36.73 -9.77 8.62
N LEU A 758 -36.29 -8.65 9.18
CA LEU A 758 -36.65 -8.23 10.53
C LEU A 758 -37.83 -7.26 10.46
N THR A 759 -39.01 -7.74 10.85
CA THR A 759 -40.27 -7.00 10.69
C THR A 759 -40.79 -6.36 11.97
N LYS A 760 -40.32 -6.82 13.14
CA LYS A 760 -40.76 -6.34 14.45
C LYS A 760 -39.69 -6.54 15.51
N VAL A 761 -39.49 -5.52 16.34
CA VAL A 761 -38.63 -5.56 17.52
C VAL A 761 -39.30 -4.89 18.72
N LYS A 762 -38.76 -5.11 19.92
CA LYS A 762 -39.26 -4.47 21.14
C LYS A 762 -38.91 -2.97 21.21
N ASN A 763 -37.73 -2.60 20.73
CA ASN A 763 -37.21 -1.22 20.67
C ASN A 763 -36.09 -1.14 19.63
N GLU A 764 -35.66 0.07 19.28
CA GLU A 764 -34.62 0.34 18.28
C GLU A 764 -33.27 -0.34 18.58
N HIS A 765 -32.88 -0.48 19.85
CA HIS A 765 -31.61 -1.07 20.26
C HIS A 765 -31.54 -2.57 19.92
N MET A 766 -32.70 -3.23 19.90
CA MET A 766 -32.80 -4.63 19.50
C MET A 766 -32.61 -4.83 17.99
N VAL A 767 -32.86 -3.82 17.14
CA VAL A 767 -32.56 -3.91 15.69
C VAL A 767 -31.07 -4.13 15.52
N GLU A 768 -30.27 -3.24 16.09
CA GLU A 768 -28.80 -3.29 16.05
C GLU A 768 -28.26 -4.62 16.58
N THR A 769 -28.75 -5.02 17.77
CA THR A 769 -28.28 -6.23 18.45
C THR A 769 -28.54 -7.48 17.60
N LEU A 770 -29.77 -7.64 17.10
CA LEU A 770 -30.14 -8.81 16.30
C LEU A 770 -29.42 -8.83 14.96
N MET A 771 -29.35 -7.68 14.26
CA MET A 771 -28.68 -7.59 12.97
C MET A 771 -27.18 -7.88 13.10
N ARG A 772 -26.50 -7.40 14.15
CA ARG A 772 -25.09 -7.74 14.42
C ARG A 772 -24.89 -9.23 14.65
N THR A 773 -25.73 -9.85 15.49
CA THR A 773 -25.65 -11.29 15.77
C THR A 773 -25.82 -12.12 14.50
N ILE A 774 -26.82 -11.79 13.68
CA ILE A 774 -27.08 -12.48 12.41
C ILE A 774 -25.90 -12.29 11.45
N THR A 775 -25.40 -11.05 11.33
CA THR A 775 -24.25 -10.73 10.46
C THR A 775 -23.01 -11.54 10.85
N THR A 776 -22.76 -11.73 12.15
CA THR A 776 -21.65 -12.60 12.61
C THR A 776 -21.81 -14.04 12.12
N GLU A 777 -23.00 -14.62 12.22
CA GLU A 777 -23.27 -15.99 11.73
C GLU A 777 -23.12 -16.11 10.21
N MET A 778 -23.50 -15.06 9.46
CA MET A 778 -23.33 -14.90 8.01
C MET A 778 -21.86 -14.68 7.56
N GLY A 779 -20.89 -14.95 8.43
CA GLY A 779 -19.46 -14.77 8.14
C GLY A 779 -18.96 -13.34 8.36
N SER A 780 -19.61 -12.59 9.25
CA SER A 780 -19.19 -11.26 9.73
C SER A 780 -19.21 -10.14 8.67
N SER A 781 -19.97 -10.32 7.59
CA SER A 781 -20.27 -9.30 6.57
C SER A 781 -21.56 -9.67 5.84
N ALA A 782 -22.49 -8.73 5.71
CA ALA A 782 -23.77 -8.92 5.04
C ALA A 782 -24.27 -7.61 4.42
N ALA A 783 -25.00 -7.70 3.32
CA ALA A 783 -25.74 -6.56 2.77
C ALA A 783 -26.95 -6.27 3.66
N LEU A 784 -27.20 -4.99 3.91
CA LEU A 784 -28.32 -4.48 4.70
C LEU A 784 -29.15 -3.55 3.85
N CYS A 785 -30.45 -3.84 3.71
CA CYS A 785 -31.42 -2.90 3.15
C CYS A 785 -32.36 -2.41 4.24
N CYS A 786 -32.46 -1.09 4.36
CA CYS A 786 -33.34 -0.40 5.30
C CYS A 786 -34.70 -0.13 4.63
N PRO A 787 -35.76 0.16 5.41
CA PRO A 787 -37.09 0.37 4.84
C PRO A 787 -37.09 1.47 3.77
N PRO A 788 -37.86 1.33 2.68
CA PRO A 788 -38.03 2.38 1.69
C PRO A 788 -38.53 3.68 2.34
N LEU A 789 -38.05 4.81 1.83
CA LEU A 789 -38.31 6.14 2.42
C LEU A 789 -38.99 7.05 1.40
N ALA A 790 -39.94 7.87 1.82
CA ALA A 790 -40.49 8.90 0.95
C ALA A 790 -39.46 10.02 0.72
N VAL A 791 -39.47 10.62 -0.47
CA VAL A 791 -38.60 11.76 -0.79
C VAL A 791 -38.80 12.93 0.17
N SER A 792 -40.03 13.19 0.61
CA SER A 792 -40.31 14.24 1.62
C SER A 792 -39.57 13.98 2.94
N ASP A 793 -39.56 12.73 3.42
CA ASP A 793 -38.85 12.39 4.66
C ASP A 793 -37.33 12.53 4.50
N ALA A 794 -36.78 12.16 3.33
CA ALA A 794 -35.36 12.35 3.05
C ALA A 794 -34.95 13.83 2.94
N ARG A 795 -35.86 14.72 2.48
CA ARG A 795 -35.61 16.16 2.44
C ARG A 795 -35.67 16.80 3.82
N ASP A 796 -36.69 16.45 4.60
CA ASP A 796 -36.96 17.07 5.89
C ASP A 796 -36.01 16.56 7.00
N TYR A 797 -35.61 15.28 6.89
CA TYR A 797 -34.82 14.56 7.90
C TYR A 797 -33.57 13.91 7.31
N GLY A 798 -33.02 14.46 6.22
CA GLY A 798 -31.74 14.03 5.65
C GLY A 798 -30.75 15.18 5.51
N VAL A 799 -29.52 14.85 5.14
CA VAL A 799 -28.47 15.82 4.83
C VAL A 799 -28.38 15.95 3.30
N PRO A 800 -28.68 17.13 2.72
CA PRO A 800 -28.70 17.28 1.28
C PRO A 800 -27.29 17.37 0.69
N ARG A 801 -27.16 16.96 -0.56
CA ARG A 801 -26.01 17.24 -1.44
C ARG A 801 -24.68 16.65 -0.99
N THR A 802 -24.72 15.49 -0.34
CA THR A 802 -23.52 14.89 0.26
C THR A 802 -22.64 14.16 -0.77
N HIS A 803 -23.18 13.64 -1.88
CA HIS A 803 -22.35 13.20 -3.02
C HIS A 803 -21.69 14.40 -3.71
N SER A 804 -22.42 15.50 -3.88
CA SER A 804 -21.86 16.76 -4.36
C SER A 804 -20.73 17.29 -3.47
N GLN A 805 -20.85 17.13 -2.15
CA GLN A 805 -19.80 17.47 -1.19
C GLN A 805 -18.59 16.55 -1.34
N ALA A 806 -18.80 15.23 -1.35
CA ALA A 806 -17.75 14.23 -1.51
C ALA A 806 -16.94 14.48 -2.78
N TRP A 807 -17.60 14.74 -3.91
CA TRP A 807 -16.94 15.05 -5.17
C TRP A 807 -16.04 16.29 -5.10
N ARG A 808 -16.47 17.36 -4.41
CA ARG A 808 -15.65 18.59 -4.28
C ARG A 808 -14.42 18.35 -3.44
N ILE A 809 -14.57 17.62 -2.33
CA ILE A 809 -13.46 17.23 -1.45
C ILE A 809 -12.44 16.42 -2.26
N GLY A 810 -12.89 15.38 -2.96
CA GLY A 810 -12.00 14.54 -3.77
C GLY A 810 -11.34 15.30 -4.93
N LYS A 811 -12.06 16.21 -5.60
CA LYS A 811 -11.51 17.06 -6.65
C LYS A 811 -10.43 17.99 -6.08
N ALA A 812 -10.66 18.62 -4.93
CA ALA A 812 -9.68 19.50 -4.27
C ALA A 812 -8.40 18.75 -3.91
N ILE A 813 -8.52 17.57 -3.28
CA ILE A 813 -7.39 16.68 -2.97
C ILE A 813 -6.62 16.32 -4.25
N SER A 814 -7.34 15.96 -5.32
CA SER A 814 -6.73 15.55 -6.59
C SER A 814 -5.97 16.69 -7.27
N ILE A 815 -6.48 17.93 -7.21
CA ILE A 815 -5.78 19.12 -7.72
C ILE A 815 -4.49 19.37 -6.94
N CYS A 816 -4.52 19.26 -5.61
CA CYS A 816 -3.32 19.35 -4.77
C CYS A 816 -2.29 18.27 -5.14
N ARG A 817 -2.73 17.03 -5.42
CA ARG A 817 -1.87 15.92 -5.89
C ARG A 817 -1.22 16.24 -7.22
N GLN A 818 -2.01 16.64 -8.20
CA GLN A 818 -1.52 16.98 -9.54
C GLN A 818 -0.52 18.14 -9.54
N THR A 819 -0.71 19.12 -8.64
CA THR A 819 0.19 20.26 -8.47
C THR A 819 1.32 20.03 -7.46
N SER A 820 1.42 18.82 -6.88
CA SER A 820 2.40 18.47 -5.84
C SER A 820 2.37 19.38 -4.60
N ASN A 821 1.21 19.94 -4.26
CA ASN A 821 1.00 20.85 -3.14
C ASN A 821 0.15 20.22 -2.02
N MET A 822 0.69 19.20 -1.36
CA MET A 822 -0.01 18.43 -0.31
C MET A 822 -0.44 19.26 0.89
N LYS A 823 0.27 20.35 1.18
CA LYS A 823 -0.01 21.19 2.35
C LYS A 823 -1.23 22.07 2.20
N ALA A 824 -1.65 22.33 0.97
CA ALA A 824 -2.87 23.07 0.71
C ALA A 824 -4.12 22.18 0.87
N ILE A 825 -3.98 20.86 1.07
CA ILE A 825 -5.12 19.94 1.16
C ILE A 825 -6.06 20.30 2.31
N PRO A 826 -5.60 20.52 3.55
CA PRO A 826 -6.50 20.89 4.66
C PRO A 826 -7.28 22.15 4.32
N ASP A 827 -6.59 23.22 3.91
CA ASP A 827 -7.22 24.50 3.56
C ASP A 827 -8.21 24.33 2.41
N ALA A 828 -7.84 23.60 1.35
CA ALA A 828 -8.71 23.37 0.19
C ALA A 828 -9.97 22.56 0.53
N ILE A 829 -9.92 21.70 1.55
CA ILE A 829 -11.11 21.00 2.07
C ILE A 829 -11.95 21.96 2.93
N LEU A 830 -11.30 22.70 3.83
CA LEU A 830 -11.95 23.57 4.81
C LEU A 830 -12.56 24.84 4.19
N GLU A 831 -12.09 25.25 3.01
CA GLU A 831 -12.74 26.29 2.18
C GLU A 831 -14.09 25.83 1.62
N LEU A 832 -14.29 24.52 1.44
CA LEU A 832 -15.54 23.95 0.92
C LEU A 832 -16.60 23.78 2.00
N GLN A 833 -16.17 23.48 3.23
CA GLN A 833 -17.03 23.34 4.39
C GLN A 833 -16.32 23.97 5.59
N ASN A 834 -16.99 24.90 6.26
CA ASN A 834 -16.44 25.55 7.45
C ASN A 834 -15.94 24.51 8.46
N GLY A 835 -14.70 24.68 8.86
CA GLY A 835 -14.03 23.79 9.79
C GLY A 835 -12.65 24.33 10.14
N ILE A 836 -11.90 23.51 10.87
CA ILE A 836 -10.56 23.88 11.31
C ILE A 836 -9.61 22.70 11.12
N CYS A 837 -8.36 23.01 10.77
CA CYS A 837 -7.28 22.07 10.99
C CYS A 837 -7.05 22.04 12.50
N LEU A 838 -7.17 20.86 13.13
CA LEU A 838 -6.99 20.69 14.57
C LEU A 838 -5.53 20.44 14.92
N PHE A 839 -4.84 19.66 14.09
CA PHE A 839 -3.48 19.22 14.39
C PHE A 839 -2.77 18.70 13.15
N VAL A 840 -1.46 18.92 13.06
CA VAL A 840 -0.58 18.28 12.07
C VAL A 840 0.55 17.64 12.83
N GLY A 841 0.73 16.33 12.66
CA GLY A 841 1.59 15.58 13.55
C GLY A 841 1.93 14.19 13.05
N LYS A 842 2.48 13.39 13.94
CA LYS A 842 2.83 12.00 13.72
C LYS A 842 2.22 11.11 14.79
N ILE A 843 1.64 9.99 14.38
CA ILE A 843 1.12 8.98 15.31
C ILE A 843 2.30 8.36 16.08
N VAL A 844 2.33 8.58 17.39
CA VAL A 844 3.35 8.06 18.33
C VAL A 844 2.81 6.97 19.25
N ASN A 845 1.49 6.78 19.28
CA ASN A 845 0.88 5.63 19.92
C ASN A 845 -0.44 5.29 19.23
N CYS A 846 -0.75 4.00 19.14
CA CYS A 846 -2.05 3.52 18.72
C CYS A 846 -2.39 2.26 19.53
N SER A 847 -3.51 2.30 20.24
CA SER A 847 -4.03 1.17 21.00
C SER A 847 -5.41 0.79 20.48
N ARG A 848 -5.74 -0.50 20.50
CA ARG A 848 -7.00 -1.04 19.98
C ARG A 848 -7.46 -2.25 20.76
N GLU A 849 -8.77 -2.35 20.94
CA GLU A 849 -9.47 -3.53 21.44
C GLU A 849 -10.82 -3.70 20.71
N VAL A 850 -11.38 -4.91 20.75
CA VAL A 850 -12.71 -5.19 20.19
C VAL A 850 -13.67 -5.51 21.34
N ARG A 851 -14.75 -4.74 21.44
CA ARG A 851 -15.78 -4.90 22.49
C ARG A 851 -17.18 -4.72 21.89
N ALA A 852 -18.06 -5.68 22.14
CA ALA A 852 -19.46 -5.68 21.69
C ALA A 852 -19.62 -5.46 20.16
N GLY A 853 -18.69 -5.98 19.35
CA GLY A 853 -18.72 -5.85 17.89
C GLY A 853 -18.20 -4.51 17.35
N PHE A 854 -17.61 -3.67 18.19
CA PHE A 854 -16.97 -2.41 17.80
C PHE A 854 -15.46 -2.47 18.09
N THR A 855 -14.66 -1.79 17.27
CA THR A 855 -13.28 -1.48 17.63
C THR A 855 -13.23 -0.20 18.43
N TRP A 856 -12.71 -0.33 19.64
CA TRP A 856 -12.38 0.79 20.51
C TRP A 856 -10.88 1.00 20.45
N GLY A 857 -10.45 2.25 20.51
CA GLY A 857 -9.03 2.55 20.56
C GLY A 857 -8.76 4.02 20.77
N GLU A 858 -7.48 4.34 20.86
CA GLU A 858 -6.99 5.70 20.99
C GLU A 858 -5.70 5.83 20.18
N ILE A 859 -5.60 6.91 19.40
CA ILE A 859 -4.33 7.35 18.83
C ILE A 859 -3.81 8.57 19.57
N ARG A 860 -2.49 8.61 19.75
CA ARG A 860 -1.76 9.77 20.26
C ARG A 860 -0.84 10.29 19.17
N ILE A 861 -0.94 11.58 18.89
CA ILE A 861 -0.26 12.27 17.80
C ILE A 861 0.62 13.35 18.41
N ALA A 862 1.93 13.26 18.19
CA ALA A 862 2.86 14.32 18.57
C ALA A 862 2.96 15.38 17.47
N GLN A 863 3.12 16.63 17.85
CA GLN A 863 3.28 17.74 16.89
C GLN A 863 4.54 17.53 16.05
N LEU A 864 4.50 18.00 14.80
CA LEU A 864 5.72 18.17 14.03
C LEU A 864 6.51 19.37 14.60
N ARG A 865 7.83 19.29 14.62
CA ARG A 865 8.67 20.43 15.05
C ARG A 865 8.41 21.68 14.20
N ASP A 866 8.69 22.88 14.72
CA ASP A 866 8.69 24.15 13.99
C ASP A 866 9.48 24.12 12.67
N GLU A 867 10.45 23.22 12.56
CA GLU A 867 11.31 23.05 11.39
C GLU A 867 10.74 22.11 10.31
N GLU A 868 9.76 21.29 10.70
CA GLU A 868 8.96 20.35 9.89
C GLU A 868 7.65 20.99 9.43
N LEU A 869 7.30 22.13 10.02
CA LEU A 869 6.21 23.00 9.62
C LEU A 869 6.67 23.91 8.47
N GLU A 870 6.26 23.59 7.24
CA GLU A 870 6.55 24.43 6.08
C GLU A 870 5.61 25.66 5.95
N ALA A 871 4.69 25.85 6.91
CA ALA A 871 3.79 26.99 7.14
C ALA A 871 3.36 27.00 8.63
N PRO A 872 2.91 28.14 9.21
CA PRO A 872 2.42 28.14 10.59
C PRO A 872 1.26 27.15 10.75
N SER A 873 1.44 26.12 11.59
CA SER A 873 0.36 25.24 11.99
C SER A 873 -0.51 25.92 13.04
N VAL A 874 -1.60 25.25 13.41
CA VAL A 874 -2.34 25.52 14.65
C VAL A 874 -1.35 25.71 15.78
N ALA A 875 -1.42 26.84 16.49
CA ALA A 875 -0.53 27.18 17.59
C ALA A 875 -0.87 26.31 18.80
N VAL A 876 -0.30 25.11 18.83
CA VAL A 876 -0.30 24.21 19.99
C VAL A 876 1.14 24.18 20.54
N ALA A 877 1.30 24.07 21.86
CA ALA A 877 2.62 24.03 22.47
C ALA A 877 3.38 22.75 22.08
N PRO A 878 4.71 22.80 21.88
CA PRO A 878 5.49 21.69 21.28
C PRO A 878 5.43 20.35 22.04
N ASP A 879 5.12 20.41 23.33
CA ASP A 879 5.03 19.32 24.30
C ASP A 879 3.62 18.71 24.41
N HIS A 880 2.62 19.34 23.78
CA HIS A 880 1.26 18.85 23.78
C HIS A 880 1.03 17.79 22.70
N HIS A 881 0.12 16.85 22.98
CA HIS A 881 -0.24 15.77 22.07
C HIS A 881 -1.71 15.87 21.69
N MET A 882 -2.03 15.58 20.43
CA MET A 882 -3.42 15.34 20.05
C MET A 882 -3.80 13.89 20.37
N VAL A 883 -4.90 13.69 21.08
CA VAL A 883 -5.43 12.39 21.47
C VAL A 883 -6.82 12.21 20.87
N ILE A 884 -7.02 11.14 20.10
CA ILE A 884 -8.28 10.85 19.42
C ILE A 884 -8.72 9.44 19.81
N PRO A 885 -9.69 9.29 20.73
CA PRO A 885 -10.37 8.02 20.92
C PRO A 885 -11.41 7.78 19.82
N PHE A 886 -11.60 6.52 19.48
CA PHE A 886 -12.52 6.09 18.43
C PHE A 886 -13.31 4.83 18.81
N GLN A 887 -14.51 4.73 18.25
CA GLN A 887 -15.37 3.55 18.26
C GLN A 887 -15.80 3.26 16.82
N ASN A 888 -14.97 2.53 16.06
CA ASN A 888 -14.94 2.48 14.59
C ASN A 888 -14.67 3.85 13.93
N GLU A 889 -15.42 4.89 14.31
CA GLU A 889 -15.28 6.28 13.89
C GLU A 889 -14.60 7.13 14.98
N ASN A 890 -13.96 8.22 14.57
CA ASN A 890 -13.41 9.25 15.45
C ASN A 890 -14.54 10.07 16.05
N LEU A 891 -14.64 10.06 17.38
CA LEU A 891 -15.75 10.68 18.11
C LEU A 891 -15.36 11.98 18.80
N CYS A 892 -14.13 12.09 19.29
CA CYS A 892 -13.63 13.31 19.91
C CYS A 892 -12.11 13.45 19.73
N ALA A 893 -11.62 14.66 19.95
CA ALA A 893 -10.23 15.04 19.83
C ALA A 893 -9.85 15.93 21.02
N TYR A 894 -8.77 15.60 21.71
CA TYR A 894 -8.24 16.34 22.84
C TYR A 894 -6.83 16.84 22.57
N ILE A 895 -6.49 18.01 23.09
CA ILE A 895 -5.11 18.41 23.32
C ILE A 895 -4.74 17.97 24.74
N GLU A 896 -3.77 17.05 24.84
CA GLU A 896 -3.19 16.57 26.08
C GLU A 896 -1.90 17.34 26.38
N GLU A 897 -1.83 17.97 27.56
CA GLU A 897 -0.67 18.76 28.03
C GLU A 897 0.38 17.87 28.71
N GLU A 898 1.56 18.41 29.04
CA GLU A 898 2.67 17.65 29.67
C GLU A 898 2.27 17.03 31.03
N ASP A 899 1.38 17.68 31.77
CA ASP A 899 0.87 17.20 33.06
C ASP A 899 -0.20 16.09 32.95
N GLY A 900 -0.58 15.72 31.72
CA GLY A 900 -1.59 14.72 31.40
C GLY A 900 -3.03 15.24 31.42
N SER A 901 -3.25 16.54 31.65
CA SER A 901 -4.56 17.16 31.51
C SER A 901 -5.00 17.17 30.03
N ARG A 902 -6.32 17.07 29.78
CA ARG A 902 -6.89 17.01 28.43
C ARG A 902 -7.89 18.13 28.22
N THR A 903 -7.65 18.97 27.21
CA THR A 903 -8.57 20.02 26.75
C THR A 903 -9.28 19.58 25.48
N LEU A 904 -10.60 19.74 25.42
CA LEU A 904 -11.39 19.32 24.27
C LEU A 904 -11.14 20.24 23.06
N ALA A 905 -10.77 19.66 21.93
CA ALA A 905 -10.52 20.37 20.67
C ALA A 905 -11.71 20.25 19.69
N ALA A 906 -12.30 19.05 19.56
CA ALA A 906 -13.51 18.81 18.78
C ALA A 906 -14.25 17.58 19.31
N ILE A 907 -15.56 17.54 19.05
CA ILE A 907 -16.42 16.42 19.45
C ILE A 907 -17.60 16.26 18.49
N VAL A 908 -18.04 15.02 18.33
CA VAL A 908 -19.28 14.63 17.64
C VAL A 908 -20.48 15.47 18.12
N PRO A 909 -21.41 15.92 17.24
CA PRO A 909 -21.62 15.50 15.85
C PRO A 909 -20.67 16.07 14.78
N ASP A 910 -19.82 17.05 15.11
CA ASP A 910 -18.87 17.58 14.13
C ASP A 910 -17.92 16.47 13.64
N LEU A 911 -17.56 16.52 12.37
CA LEU A 911 -16.80 15.48 11.69
C LEU A 911 -15.34 15.61 12.06
N ILE A 912 -14.70 14.52 12.52
CA ILE A 912 -13.26 14.49 12.84
C ILE A 912 -12.59 13.50 11.91
N SER A 913 -11.73 14.00 11.02
CA SER A 913 -11.10 13.19 9.98
C SER A 913 -9.58 13.27 10.10
N VAL A 914 -8.95 12.10 10.04
CA VAL A 914 -7.49 11.94 10.06
C VAL A 914 -7.05 11.61 8.64
N LEU A 915 -6.25 12.49 8.06
CA LEU A 915 -5.72 12.37 6.70
C LEU A 915 -4.25 11.98 6.76
N ASP A 916 -3.79 11.15 5.84
CA ASP A 916 -2.36 10.97 5.60
C ASP A 916 -1.78 12.29 5.06
N SER A 917 -0.81 12.87 5.75
CA SER A 917 -0.21 14.16 5.33
C SER A 917 0.58 14.06 4.02
N GLN A 918 0.94 12.86 3.57
CA GLN A 918 1.72 12.67 2.34
C GLN A 918 0.86 12.65 1.09
N SER A 919 -0.36 12.14 1.19
CA SER A 919 -1.28 11.99 0.06
C SER A 919 -2.57 12.80 0.20
N GLY A 920 -2.94 13.21 1.41
CA GLY A 920 -4.26 13.72 1.75
C GLY A 920 -5.37 12.67 1.75
N SER A 921 -5.03 11.38 1.55
CA SER A 921 -6.01 10.29 1.61
C SER A 921 -6.54 10.15 3.03
N ASN A 922 -7.79 9.74 3.18
CA ASN A 922 -8.34 9.44 4.49
C ASN A 922 -7.68 8.18 5.10
N LEU A 923 -7.50 8.19 6.41
CA LEU A 923 -7.05 7.02 7.16
C LEU A 923 -8.21 6.50 8.01
N GLY A 924 -8.61 5.24 7.74
CA GLY A 924 -9.57 4.53 8.58
C GLY A 924 -8.96 4.16 9.93
N SER A 925 -9.80 3.92 10.93
CA SER A 925 -9.36 3.52 12.27
C SER A 925 -8.60 2.20 12.28
N GLN A 926 -8.79 1.35 11.27
CA GLN A 926 -7.98 0.15 11.02
C GLN A 926 -6.59 0.44 10.44
N ASP A 927 -6.40 1.58 9.77
CA ASP A 927 -5.16 1.94 9.07
C ASP A 927 -4.16 2.68 9.98
N TYR A 928 -4.61 3.20 11.13
CA TYR A 928 -3.72 3.89 12.07
C TYR A 928 -2.54 3.00 12.50
N SER A 929 -1.33 3.52 12.33
CA SER A 929 -0.13 2.81 12.75
C SER A 929 0.86 3.81 13.29
N TYR A 930 1.66 3.34 14.27
CA TYR A 930 2.79 4.11 14.75
C TYR A 930 3.66 4.50 13.57
N GLY A 931 4.00 5.78 13.47
CA GLY A 931 4.90 6.25 12.42
C GLY A 931 4.26 7.17 11.40
N LEU A 932 2.95 7.03 11.16
CA LEU A 932 2.24 7.76 10.11
C LEU A 932 2.20 9.26 10.40
N ARG A 933 2.45 10.06 9.37
CA ARG A 933 2.24 11.51 9.41
C ARG A 933 0.80 11.79 9.06
N VAL A 934 0.14 12.56 9.90
CA VAL A 934 -1.28 12.80 9.78
C VAL A 934 -1.64 14.25 9.95
N THR A 935 -2.69 14.66 9.24
CA THR A 935 -3.36 15.93 9.43
C THR A 935 -4.77 15.66 9.93
N VAL A 936 -5.12 16.25 11.07
CA VAL A 936 -6.42 16.11 11.70
C VAL A 936 -7.22 17.35 11.38
N ILE A 937 -8.35 17.18 10.71
CA ILE A 937 -9.31 18.25 10.41
C ILE A 937 -10.63 17.99 11.12
N ALA A 938 -11.32 19.06 11.49
CA ALA A 938 -12.70 19.02 11.95
C ALA A 938 -13.59 19.87 11.04
N MET A 939 -14.77 19.36 10.68
CA MET A 939 -15.76 20.08 9.88
C MET A 939 -17.10 20.14 10.60
N ALA A 940 -17.82 21.25 10.38
CA ALA A 940 -19.17 21.45 10.91
C ALA A 940 -20.14 20.32 10.51
N GLY A 941 -20.80 19.70 11.49
CA GLY A 941 -21.88 18.75 11.28
C GLY A 941 -23.22 19.43 10.93
N SER A 942 -24.12 18.68 10.30
CA SER A 942 -25.44 19.18 9.86
C SER A 942 -26.25 19.80 11.02
N PRO A 943 -27.03 20.88 10.79
CA PRO A 943 -27.92 21.47 11.79
C PRO A 943 -28.90 20.48 12.43
N LEU A 944 -29.31 19.44 11.69
CA LEU A 944 -30.20 18.40 12.22
C LEU A 944 -29.57 17.63 13.39
N TRP A 945 -28.24 17.50 13.42
CA TRP A 945 -27.52 16.87 14.54
C TRP A 945 -27.26 17.82 15.70
N ARG A 946 -27.36 19.13 15.46
CA ARG A 946 -27.15 20.18 16.47
C ARG A 946 -28.43 20.54 17.24
N SER A 947 -29.58 20.01 16.81
CA SER A 947 -30.83 20.14 17.56
C SER A 947 -30.77 19.34 18.86
N ASP A 948 -31.64 19.66 19.82
CA ASP A 948 -31.74 18.89 21.07
C ASP A 948 -32.02 17.40 20.82
N VAL A 949 -32.79 17.09 19.75
CA VAL A 949 -33.09 15.71 19.37
C VAL A 949 -31.86 15.03 18.80
N GLY A 950 -31.17 15.69 17.86
CA GLY A 950 -29.94 15.20 17.25
C GLY A 950 -28.84 14.95 18.29
N LEU A 951 -28.62 15.88 19.22
CA LEU A 951 -27.60 15.78 20.26
C LEU A 951 -27.85 14.64 21.25
N ARG A 952 -29.11 14.31 21.53
CA ARG A 952 -29.45 13.14 22.37
C ARG A 952 -29.09 11.82 21.70
N ALA A 953 -29.18 11.74 20.38
CA ALA A 953 -28.96 10.49 19.63
C ALA A 953 -27.53 10.34 19.08
N GLY A 954 -26.88 11.45 18.73
CA GLY A 954 -25.59 11.47 18.05
C GLY A 954 -24.62 12.54 18.56
N GLY A 955 -24.90 13.17 19.71
CA GLY A 955 -23.98 14.10 20.38
C GLY A 955 -23.13 13.44 21.47
N PRO A 956 -22.36 14.22 22.24
CA PRO A 956 -21.37 13.72 23.21
C PRO A 956 -21.95 12.70 24.20
N ALA A 957 -23.09 13.02 24.80
CA ALA A 957 -23.73 12.18 25.82
C ALA A 957 -24.19 10.82 25.27
N ALA A 958 -24.53 10.73 23.98
CA ALA A 958 -24.93 9.46 23.34
C ALA A 958 -23.78 8.43 23.29
N PHE A 959 -22.54 8.91 23.40
CA PHE A 959 -21.32 8.10 23.44
C PHE A 959 -20.69 8.03 24.85
N GLY A 960 -21.38 8.56 25.86
CA GLY A 960 -20.90 8.54 27.25
C GLY A 960 -19.85 9.60 27.58
N PHE A 961 -19.71 10.66 26.76
CA PHE A 961 -18.86 11.80 27.09
C PHE A 961 -19.61 12.80 27.98
N GLU A 962 -18.93 13.33 28.99
CA GLU A 962 -19.50 14.33 29.92
C GLU A 962 -19.42 15.78 29.38
N HIS A 963 -18.87 15.97 28.18
CA HIS A 963 -18.70 17.29 27.57
C HIS A 963 -20.01 17.86 26.99
N SER A 964 -20.21 19.17 27.12
CA SER A 964 -21.21 19.91 26.35
C SER A 964 -20.74 20.10 24.89
N PHE A 965 -21.65 19.95 23.93
CA PHE A 965 -21.33 20.20 22.52
C PHE A 965 -21.19 21.70 22.25
N THR A 966 -20.09 22.09 21.60
CA THR A 966 -19.90 23.43 21.02
C THR A 966 -19.48 23.24 19.55
N PRO A 967 -20.22 23.82 18.59
CA PRO A 967 -19.88 23.69 17.17
C PRO A 967 -18.51 24.28 16.85
N ILE A 968 -17.76 23.59 16.00
CA ILE A 968 -16.46 24.04 15.49
C ILE A 968 -16.59 25.17 14.47
N GLY A 969 -17.77 25.30 13.85
CA GLY A 969 -18.08 26.29 12.83
C GLY A 969 -19.54 26.23 12.40
N GLU A 970 -19.98 27.21 11.61
CA GLU A 970 -21.32 27.24 11.01
C GLU A 970 -21.39 26.27 9.82
N TYR A 971 -22.40 25.40 9.77
CA TYR A 971 -22.55 24.47 8.65
C TYR A 971 -22.95 25.20 7.37
N ILE A 972 -22.21 25.00 6.28
CA ILE A 972 -22.57 25.47 4.95
C ILE A 972 -23.23 24.32 4.20
N THR A 973 -24.43 24.57 3.66
CA THR A 973 -25.08 23.58 2.78
C THR A 973 -24.24 23.39 1.52
N PRO A 974 -23.85 22.15 1.17
CA PRO A 974 -23.01 21.91 0.00
C PRO A 974 -23.63 22.46 -1.28
N ARG A 975 -22.78 23.01 -2.16
CA ARG A 975 -23.19 23.45 -3.49
C ARG A 975 -23.50 22.24 -4.36
N SER A 976 -24.62 22.25 -5.07
CA SER A 976 -24.98 21.18 -6.01
C SER A 976 -24.02 21.16 -7.19
N VAL A 977 -23.47 19.99 -7.55
CA VAL A 977 -22.74 19.79 -8.83
C VAL A 977 -23.68 20.07 -10.00
N ILE A 978 -24.92 19.60 -9.92
CA ILE A 978 -25.90 19.75 -10.98
C ILE A 978 -26.18 21.24 -11.26
N ASP A 979 -26.49 22.02 -10.22
CA ASP A 979 -26.82 23.45 -10.38
C ASP A 979 -25.64 24.28 -10.89
N GLU A 980 -24.40 23.92 -10.55
CA GLU A 980 -23.19 24.65 -10.93
C GLU A 980 -22.75 24.40 -12.37
N TYR A 981 -23.01 23.21 -12.91
CA TYR A 981 -22.51 22.77 -14.21
C TYR A 981 -23.61 22.47 -15.26
N ARG A 982 -24.86 22.82 -14.97
CA ARG A 982 -25.99 22.74 -15.91
C ARG A 982 -25.88 23.68 -17.11
#